data_AF-A0A1Y3CL81-F1
#
_entry.id   AF-A0A1Y3CL81-F1
#
_cell.length_a   1.000
_cell.length_b   1.000
_cell.length_c   1.000
_cell.angle_alpha   90.00
_cell.angle_beta   90.00
_cell.angle_gamma   90.00
#
_symmetry.space_group_name_H-M   'P 1'
#
loop_
_entity.id
_entity.type
_entity.pdbx_description
1 polymer ?
#
loop_
_entity_poly.entity_id
_entity_poly.type
_entity_poly.pdbx_seq_one_letter_code
_entity_poly.pdbx_strand_id
1 'polypeptide(L)'
;MKHYKKGLLTLTILSAMSLMAADDKTIYVNTFVDEDGENASKCSLREAVTAASTHKAYGGCSAGQSNASEVSVIQLEAGEYKLNKELQPNSSMIIQGKIPTDYSRTDVLTNTYPALITVQTSISGQGKVRIINTTNLNKPSITLNHLILKDGFSSTLGGALYVGGATTLSNVSILNSKAQVGGAIYLNDINSHLTISKGNYQSNDAVQGSVLAMTCNDNLIYTARNIAITGASFLKNGSSNSASVFGFCGQPTVNFATNTIADNDANLDFGSIMQFSSKNPQGTAHLSASSSLVMLSNTIVKNRAWATLLYDSFGSKVLTNNILAYNGVGKSCRYADGDVTEVKTTDLRLNSNALILASGNDQCDLPAETVKDIKESTIDLSGVDFTTVLSTLQGPTEYTAFMYMYFPKDNATKTDLVDVGATGCSLQDQRGITRVSSTNSTNENESQNSCDIGATEVLRLTAGNIGALNQSKVKLLERYQTESSRFKALIDNPQTNPEFLSYYKVQLALYDTWKTIIKDEPHYRTVFIDPFVVNLPDENVLPDGGREIKHLNVDNYGVTVKVLGVGKLNSQNQFEGNVDDHLKCEWNPELKQIVMYRLDDRITPSGDTEFCSYTLTMKSNPAKSSTAYIMANFANIEPIAKDASYTIQHGGSQSVDVNLLEYANDDGDGSTTTLVNNPNKSKFYLNEKGEELAIRIGKLPDPVSITADRTGPCPGSDLKSTCYGGKLHIQIKNTLDPFNYKFTYFVYDANGLVSNEATVYLNNSEMKSDSVRKSGGGSMGWLSLFGIVGLFGYRKYQSRKCV
;
A
#
# COMPACT_ATOMS: atom_id res chain seq x y z
N MET A 1 -8.99 -3.24 -15.14
CA MET A 1 -7.65 -3.76 -14.76
C MET A 1 -6.89 -2.80 -13.82
N LYS A 2 -7.38 -2.54 -12.61
CA LYS A 2 -6.69 -1.72 -11.58
C LYS A 2 -6.48 -2.45 -10.23
N HIS A 3 -6.87 -3.73 -10.11
CA HIS A 3 -7.06 -4.37 -8.79
C HIS A 3 -6.08 -5.51 -8.43
N TYR A 4 -5.09 -5.82 -9.26
CA TYR A 4 -4.07 -6.85 -8.95
C TYR A 4 -2.82 -6.33 -8.22
N LYS A 5 -2.90 -5.15 -7.58
CA LYS A 5 -1.72 -4.52 -6.95
C LYS A 5 -1.37 -5.00 -5.54
N LYS A 6 -2.20 -5.83 -4.89
CA LYS A 6 -1.87 -6.35 -3.55
C LYS A 6 -0.82 -7.46 -3.57
N GLY A 7 -0.76 -8.29 -4.62
CA GLY A 7 0.26 -9.34 -4.76
C GLY A 7 1.67 -8.82 -5.11
N LEU A 8 1.77 -7.61 -5.69
CA LEU A 8 3.06 -7.02 -6.06
C LEU A 8 3.77 -6.33 -4.88
N LEU A 9 3.05 -5.89 -3.85
CA LEU A 9 3.65 -5.21 -2.70
C LEU A 9 4.49 -6.16 -1.84
N THR A 10 4.04 -7.40 -1.68
CA THR A 10 4.77 -8.47 -0.97
C THR A 10 6.04 -8.95 -1.70
N LEU A 11 6.17 -8.70 -3.01
CA LEU A 11 7.37 -9.04 -3.78
C LEU A 11 8.51 -8.02 -3.60
N THR A 12 8.20 -6.75 -3.29
CA THR A 12 9.22 -5.70 -3.15
C THR A 12 10.06 -5.79 -1.87
N ILE A 13 9.59 -6.49 -0.83
CA ILE A 13 10.38 -6.72 0.40
C ILE A 13 11.46 -7.78 0.17
N LEU A 14 11.25 -8.71 -0.78
CA LEU A 14 12.19 -9.80 -1.07
C LEU A 14 13.32 -9.42 -2.04
N SER A 15 13.16 -8.39 -2.87
CA SER A 15 14.18 -7.97 -3.83
C SER A 15 15.32 -7.12 -3.24
N ALA A 16 15.25 -6.76 -1.94
CA ALA A 16 16.32 -6.02 -1.28
C ALA A 16 17.37 -6.92 -0.60
N MET A 17 17.14 -8.24 -0.50
CA MET A 17 18.02 -9.14 0.28
C MET A 17 18.59 -10.31 -0.53
N SER A 18 18.73 -10.17 -1.84
CA SER A 18 19.56 -11.07 -2.64
C SER A 18 20.80 -10.34 -3.17
N LEU A 19 21.94 -10.67 -2.56
CA LEU A 19 23.25 -10.75 -3.23
C LEU A 19 23.69 -9.51 -4.00
N MET A 20 23.95 -8.43 -3.27
CA MET A 20 25.13 -7.60 -3.50
C MET A 20 25.74 -7.37 -2.13
N ALA A 21 26.99 -7.75 -1.91
CA ALA A 21 27.81 -7.09 -0.90
C ALA A 21 28.01 -5.64 -1.36
N ALA A 22 26.95 -4.82 -1.27
CA ALA A 22 27.13 -3.39 -1.15
C ALA A 22 27.83 -3.19 0.19
N ASP A 23 28.86 -2.34 0.22
CA ASP A 23 29.45 -1.91 1.48
C ASP A 23 28.33 -1.33 2.35
N ASP A 24 27.84 -2.09 3.33
CA ASP A 24 26.86 -1.59 4.28
C ASP A 24 27.49 -0.43 5.07
N LYS A 25 27.00 0.78 4.81
CA LYS A 25 27.45 2.02 5.47
C LYS A 25 26.56 2.40 6.66
N THR A 26 25.68 1.50 7.10
CA THR A 26 24.89 1.71 8.31
C THR A 26 25.79 1.66 9.53
N ILE A 27 25.61 2.61 10.46
CA ILE A 27 26.29 2.60 11.75
C ILE A 27 25.40 1.84 12.74
N TYR A 28 25.83 0.65 13.12
CA TYR A 28 25.12 -0.19 14.10
C TYR A 28 25.58 0.11 15.52
N VAL A 29 24.65 0.58 16.35
CA VAL A 29 24.89 0.80 17.78
C VAL A 29 24.77 -0.53 18.51
N ASN A 30 25.79 -0.89 19.27
CA ASN A 30 25.89 -2.23 19.89
C ASN A 30 26.11 -2.20 21.43
N THR A 31 25.95 -1.03 22.04
CA THR A 31 25.94 -0.85 23.50
C THR A 31 24.87 0.16 23.91
N PHE A 32 24.26 -0.04 25.08
CA PHE A 32 23.31 0.90 25.70
C PHE A 32 24.00 1.92 26.62
N VAL A 33 25.28 1.73 26.90
CA VAL A 33 26.08 2.68 27.67
C VAL A 33 26.29 3.93 26.83
N ASP A 34 26.11 5.10 27.43
CA ASP A 34 26.40 6.38 26.79
C ASP A 34 27.88 6.72 26.95
N GLU A 35 28.66 6.36 25.93
CA GLU A 35 30.12 6.53 25.83
C GLU A 35 30.44 7.69 24.86
N ASP A 36 31.63 8.28 24.97
CA ASP A 36 32.18 9.35 24.14
C ASP A 36 33.67 9.09 23.84
N GLY A 37 33.97 7.90 23.35
CA GLY A 37 35.31 7.48 22.92
C GLY A 37 36.07 6.62 23.91
N GLU A 38 35.49 6.24 25.05
CA GLU A 38 36.17 5.42 26.06
C GLU A 38 36.39 3.97 25.60
N ASN A 39 35.54 3.44 24.72
CA ASN A 39 35.56 2.03 24.34
C ASN A 39 35.64 1.81 22.82
N ALA A 40 36.84 1.53 22.31
CA ALA A 40 37.04 1.29 20.87
C ALA A 40 36.37 0.00 20.32
N SER A 41 35.76 -0.83 21.18
CA SER A 41 35.10 -2.08 20.77
C SER A 41 33.58 -2.03 20.81
N LYS A 42 33.01 -0.96 21.38
CA LYS A 42 31.56 -0.77 21.54
C LYS A 42 31.19 0.57 20.94
N CYS A 43 30.15 0.56 20.11
CA CYS A 43 29.62 1.76 19.47
C CYS A 43 28.35 2.18 20.20
N SER A 44 28.43 3.26 20.98
CA SER A 44 27.27 3.87 21.64
C SER A 44 26.48 4.79 20.70
N LEU A 45 25.28 5.21 21.12
CA LEU A 45 24.45 6.14 20.35
C LEU A 45 25.14 7.50 20.16
N ARG A 46 25.81 8.03 21.19
CA ARG A 46 26.52 9.30 21.09
C ARG A 46 27.68 9.21 20.12
N GLU A 47 28.48 8.16 20.23
CA GLU A 47 29.60 7.93 19.32
C GLU A 47 29.10 7.74 17.88
N ALA A 48 27.98 7.06 17.68
CA ALA A 48 27.38 6.90 16.35
C ALA A 48 26.93 8.23 15.76
N VAL A 49 26.33 9.12 16.55
CA VAL A 49 25.97 10.49 16.10
C VAL A 49 27.23 11.30 15.77
N THR A 50 28.30 11.18 16.56
CA THR A 50 29.59 11.84 16.28
C THR A 50 30.24 11.30 15.01
N ALA A 51 30.25 9.98 14.82
CA ALA A 51 30.78 9.33 13.64
C ALA A 51 30.00 9.73 12.38
N ALA A 52 28.67 9.70 12.44
CA ALA A 52 27.79 10.16 11.37
C ALA A 52 27.99 11.66 11.04
N SER A 53 28.21 12.49 12.06
CA SER A 53 28.44 13.93 11.91
C SER A 53 29.79 14.28 11.28
N THR A 54 30.80 13.43 11.50
CA THR A 54 32.18 13.69 11.07
C THR A 54 32.61 12.87 9.86
N HIS A 55 31.79 11.89 9.44
CA HIS A 55 32.09 10.92 8.38
C HIS A 55 33.39 10.16 8.66
N LYS A 56 33.67 9.90 9.95
CA LYS A 56 34.88 9.27 10.46
C LYS A 56 34.53 8.30 11.58
N ALA A 57 35.27 7.20 11.68
CA ALA A 57 35.11 6.26 12.77
C ALA A 57 35.41 6.96 14.12
N TYR A 58 34.62 6.66 15.14
CA TYR A 58 34.73 7.27 16.46
C TYR A 58 34.17 6.34 17.52
N GLY A 59 34.88 6.13 18.63
CA GLY A 59 34.38 5.37 19.80
C GLY A 59 33.75 4.02 19.43
N GLY A 60 34.51 3.14 18.75
CA GLY A 60 34.02 1.83 18.31
C GLY A 60 33.00 1.84 17.16
N CYS A 61 32.47 3.00 16.75
CA CYS A 61 31.57 3.13 15.60
C CYS A 61 32.33 3.23 14.28
N SER A 62 31.76 2.65 13.22
CA SER A 62 32.24 2.81 11.85
C SER A 62 32.02 4.25 11.36
N ALA A 63 32.74 4.64 10.31
CA ALA A 63 32.61 5.98 9.72
C ALA A 63 31.27 6.25 9.03
N GLY A 64 30.46 5.20 8.79
CA GLY A 64 29.25 5.28 7.98
C GLY A 64 29.54 5.77 6.56
N GLN A 65 28.77 6.77 6.11
CA GLN A 65 28.96 7.40 4.80
C GLN A 65 30.24 8.22 4.76
N SER A 66 31.00 8.13 3.67
CA SER A 66 32.27 8.84 3.50
C SER A 66 32.09 10.26 2.93
N ASN A 67 30.93 10.57 2.34
CA ASN A 67 30.63 11.87 1.73
C ASN A 67 29.62 12.66 2.59
N ALA A 68 29.93 13.92 2.86
CA ALA A 68 29.06 14.84 3.60
C ALA A 68 27.72 15.16 2.91
N SER A 69 27.59 14.84 1.63
CA SER A 69 26.33 15.00 0.88
C SER A 69 25.37 13.82 1.06
N GLU A 70 25.85 12.70 1.60
CA GLU A 70 25.06 11.49 1.82
C GLU A 70 24.55 11.42 3.25
N VAL A 71 23.29 11.05 3.41
CA VAL A 71 22.64 10.97 4.72
C VAL A 71 23.09 9.68 5.42
N SER A 72 23.68 9.82 6.59
CA SER A 72 24.09 8.67 7.42
C SER A 72 22.89 8.00 8.07
N VAL A 73 22.92 6.67 8.15
CA VAL A 73 21.90 5.86 8.84
C VAL A 73 22.50 5.25 10.10
N ILE A 74 21.84 5.46 11.24
CA ILE A 74 22.17 4.86 12.53
C ILE A 74 21.07 3.85 12.86
N GLN A 75 21.44 2.59 13.05
CA GLN A 75 20.53 1.52 13.46
C GLN A 75 20.73 1.21 14.94
N LEU A 76 19.63 1.26 15.70
CA LEU A 76 19.59 0.95 17.12
C LEU A 76 18.95 -0.42 17.36
N GLU A 77 19.35 -1.06 18.46
CA GLU A 77 18.75 -2.30 18.93
C GLU A 77 17.54 -2.02 19.85
N ALA A 78 16.77 -3.07 20.12
CA ALA A 78 15.67 -3.00 21.10
C ALA A 78 16.26 -2.78 22.50
N GLY A 79 15.77 -1.77 23.22
CA GLY A 79 16.26 -1.40 24.54
C GLY A 79 16.14 0.09 24.85
N GLU A 80 16.83 0.53 25.91
CA GLU A 80 16.81 1.91 26.38
C GLU A 80 18.20 2.53 26.39
N TYR A 81 18.38 3.61 25.62
CA TYR A 81 19.58 4.42 25.57
C TYR A 81 19.45 5.61 26.51
N LYS A 82 20.22 5.63 27.60
CA LYS A 82 20.15 6.68 28.63
C LYS A 82 21.24 7.72 28.43
N LEU A 83 20.86 8.94 28.06
CA LEU A 83 21.79 10.01 27.75
C LEU A 83 22.26 10.74 29.02
N ASN A 84 23.56 10.91 29.15
CA ASN A 84 24.21 11.75 30.16
C ASN A 84 24.42 13.19 29.65
N LYS A 85 24.40 13.39 28.34
CA LYS A 85 24.55 14.68 27.66
C LYS A 85 23.66 14.75 26.41
N GLU A 86 23.31 15.95 26.00
CA GLU A 86 22.61 16.19 24.74
C GLU A 86 23.35 15.61 23.52
N LEU A 87 22.61 15.08 22.55
CA LEU A 87 23.13 14.73 21.22
C LEU A 87 23.09 15.96 20.32
N GLN A 88 24.20 16.23 19.62
CA GLN A 88 24.35 17.42 18.77
C GLN A 88 24.76 17.04 17.34
N PRO A 89 23.84 16.48 16.52
CA PRO A 89 24.10 16.22 15.10
C PRO A 89 24.59 17.47 14.36
N ASN A 90 25.62 17.32 13.53
CA ASN A 90 26.16 18.39 12.67
C ASN A 90 26.09 18.06 11.15
N SER A 91 25.59 16.87 10.81
CA SER A 91 25.26 16.44 9.44
C SER A 91 23.86 15.81 9.43
N SER A 92 23.23 15.76 8.26
CA SER A 92 21.91 15.15 8.12
C SER A 92 21.97 13.63 8.34
N MET A 93 21.03 13.09 9.12
CA MET A 93 21.03 11.67 9.46
C MET A 93 19.64 11.08 9.70
N ILE A 94 19.56 9.75 9.61
CA ILE A 94 18.40 8.94 9.97
C ILE A 94 18.78 8.10 11.19
N ILE A 95 18.00 8.18 12.27
CA ILE A 95 18.13 7.30 13.44
C ILE A 95 16.93 6.36 13.45
N GLN A 96 17.20 5.06 13.34
CA GLN A 96 16.19 4.02 13.28
C GLN A 96 16.25 3.17 14.54
N GLY A 97 15.13 3.10 15.26
CA GLY A 97 14.93 2.08 16.27
C GLY A 97 14.82 0.69 15.66
N LYS A 98 14.77 -0.34 16.50
CA LYS A 98 14.43 -1.70 16.06
C LYS A 98 13.04 -1.68 15.43
N ILE A 99 12.93 -2.17 14.19
CA ILE A 99 11.66 -2.24 13.47
C ILE A 99 10.66 -3.08 14.30
N PRO A 100 9.50 -2.52 14.69
CA PRO A 100 8.60 -3.17 15.61
C PRO A 100 7.63 -4.09 14.85
N THR A 101 8.16 -5.20 14.33
CA THR A 101 7.39 -6.18 13.54
C THR A 101 7.60 -7.61 14.01
N ASP A 102 6.57 -8.44 13.88
CA ASP A 102 6.58 -9.87 14.18
C ASP A 102 6.14 -10.69 12.94
N TYR A 103 7.08 -11.43 12.37
CA TYR A 103 6.87 -12.26 11.18
C TYR A 103 6.22 -13.62 11.46
N SER A 104 5.94 -13.95 12.73
CA SER A 104 5.27 -15.20 13.11
C SER A 104 3.75 -15.18 12.89
N ARG A 105 3.16 -13.98 12.80
CA ARG A 105 1.71 -13.79 12.68
C ARG A 105 1.36 -12.62 11.74
N THR A 106 0.12 -12.59 11.29
CA THR A 106 -0.42 -11.47 10.50
C THR A 106 -0.81 -10.30 11.40
N ASP A 107 -0.71 -9.10 10.85
CA ASP A 107 -1.20 -7.88 11.47
C ASP A 107 -2.72 -7.90 11.62
N VAL A 108 -3.23 -7.51 12.79
CA VAL A 108 -4.68 -7.54 13.07
C VAL A 108 -5.47 -6.44 12.36
N LEU A 109 -4.81 -5.42 11.80
CA LEU A 109 -5.45 -4.34 11.04
C LEU A 109 -5.42 -4.59 9.54
N THR A 110 -4.35 -5.19 9.02
CA THR A 110 -4.20 -5.43 7.56
C THR A 110 -4.40 -6.87 7.13
N ASN A 111 -4.37 -7.83 8.07
CA ASN A 111 -4.35 -9.27 7.83
C ASN A 111 -3.18 -9.73 6.93
N THR A 112 -2.05 -9.05 7.01
CA THR A 112 -0.83 -9.37 6.25
C THR A 112 0.37 -9.50 7.17
N TYR A 113 1.39 -10.25 6.74
CA TYR A 113 2.67 -10.30 7.44
C TYR A 113 3.53 -9.06 7.12
N PRO A 114 4.43 -8.66 8.03
CA PRO A 114 4.46 -9.04 9.45
C PRO A 114 3.41 -8.28 10.27
N ALA A 115 3.09 -8.77 11.47
CA ALA A 115 2.28 -8.04 12.43
C ALA A 115 3.04 -6.85 13.02
N LEU A 116 2.37 -5.71 13.20
CA LEU A 116 2.90 -4.61 13.98
C LEU A 116 2.95 -5.00 15.47
N ILE A 117 4.03 -4.64 16.15
CA ILE A 117 4.16 -4.72 17.61
C ILE A 117 4.50 -3.35 18.20
N THR A 118 4.57 -3.25 19.52
CA THR A 118 4.98 -2.00 20.19
C THR A 118 6.41 -1.62 19.80
N VAL A 119 6.68 -0.31 19.73
CA VAL A 119 8.05 0.21 19.59
C VAL A 119 8.93 -0.33 20.73
N GLN A 120 10.11 -0.85 20.36
CA GLN A 120 11.01 -1.54 21.31
C GLN A 120 12.27 -0.74 21.66
N THR A 121 12.52 0.38 20.98
CA THR A 121 13.70 1.22 21.21
C THR A 121 13.31 2.55 21.82
N SER A 122 13.99 2.94 22.89
CA SER A 122 13.78 4.23 23.56
C SER A 122 15.08 4.98 23.82
N ILE A 123 15.02 6.31 23.76
CA ILE A 123 16.10 7.22 24.12
C ILE A 123 15.60 8.10 25.27
N SER A 124 16.27 8.04 26.42
CA SER A 124 15.88 8.76 27.62
C SER A 124 16.85 9.91 27.93
N GLY A 125 16.30 11.11 28.12
CA GLY A 125 17.03 12.26 28.68
C GLY A 125 17.14 12.22 30.22
N GLN A 126 16.55 11.20 30.86
CA GLN A 126 16.57 10.94 32.31
C GLN A 126 16.05 12.10 33.18
N GLY A 127 15.26 13.02 32.60
CA GLY A 127 14.82 14.26 33.24
C GLY A 127 15.97 15.26 33.47
N LYS A 128 17.14 15.05 32.86
CA LYS A 128 18.36 15.82 33.10
C LYS A 128 18.83 16.59 31.88
N VAL A 129 18.64 16.03 30.68
CA VAL A 129 19.18 16.57 29.43
C VAL A 129 18.14 16.59 28.33
N ARG A 130 18.30 17.54 27.42
CA ARG A 130 17.61 17.53 26.13
C ARG A 130 18.16 16.40 25.29
N ILE A 131 17.30 15.75 24.51
CA ILE A 131 17.69 14.53 23.77
C ILE A 131 18.51 14.90 22.53
N ILE A 132 17.94 15.70 21.62
CA ILE A 132 18.61 16.11 20.37
C ILE A 132 18.53 17.62 20.18
N ASN A 133 19.65 18.20 19.76
CA ASN A 133 19.77 19.58 19.35
C ASN A 133 20.45 19.69 17.97
N THR A 134 19.71 20.18 16.97
CA THR A 134 20.24 20.44 15.62
C THR A 134 20.36 21.93 15.30
N THR A 135 20.26 22.82 16.29
CA THR A 135 20.38 24.28 16.04
C THR A 135 21.81 24.78 15.94
N ASN A 136 22.78 23.91 16.23
CA ASN A 136 24.20 24.22 16.10
C ASN A 136 24.60 24.33 14.61
N LEU A 137 25.90 24.38 14.31
CA LEU A 137 26.43 24.55 12.95
C LEU A 137 25.66 23.70 11.91
N ASN A 138 25.49 24.25 10.71
CA ASN A 138 24.86 23.62 9.54
C ASN A 138 23.36 23.26 9.62
N LYS A 139 22.73 23.29 10.81
CA LYS A 139 21.28 23.06 11.00
C LYS A 139 20.75 21.83 10.24
N PRO A 140 21.33 20.64 10.49
CA PRO A 140 21.04 19.47 9.68
C PRO A 140 19.59 19.00 9.81
N SER A 141 19.09 18.33 8.77
CA SER A 141 17.81 17.63 8.82
C SER A 141 17.96 16.33 9.60
N ILE A 142 16.93 15.93 10.36
CA ILE A 142 16.92 14.65 11.07
C ILE A 142 15.65 13.86 10.82
N THR A 143 15.80 12.57 10.59
CA THR A 143 14.68 11.63 10.50
C THR A 143 14.78 10.61 11.63
N LEU A 144 13.71 10.47 12.41
CA LEU A 144 13.61 9.53 13.52
C LEU A 144 12.51 8.52 13.21
N ASN A 145 12.83 7.23 13.27
CA ASN A 145 11.91 6.14 12.94
C ASN A 145 11.82 5.13 14.08
N HIS A 146 10.61 4.76 14.51
CA HIS A 146 10.37 3.68 15.48
C HIS A 146 11.06 3.91 16.84
N LEU A 147 10.87 5.11 17.42
CA LEU A 147 11.53 5.49 18.67
C LEU A 147 10.56 6.01 19.72
N ILE A 148 10.86 5.74 20.99
CA ILE A 148 10.28 6.46 22.11
C ILE A 148 11.35 7.43 22.64
N LEU A 149 11.11 8.73 22.51
CA LEU A 149 11.89 9.76 23.19
C LEU A 149 11.21 10.04 24.53
N LYS A 150 11.91 9.86 25.64
CA LYS A 150 11.28 10.06 26.95
C LYS A 150 12.13 10.83 27.95
N ASP A 151 11.44 11.51 28.86
CA ASP A 151 12.05 12.24 29.98
C ASP A 151 13.11 13.26 29.50
N GLY A 152 12.89 13.87 28.34
CA GLY A 152 13.74 14.95 27.84
C GLY A 152 13.56 16.22 28.68
N PHE A 153 14.65 16.91 29.04
CA PHE A 153 14.57 18.11 29.88
C PHE A 153 15.48 19.23 29.37
N SER A 154 14.91 20.43 29.26
CA SER A 154 15.66 21.67 29.02
C SER A 154 15.13 22.77 29.93
N SER A 155 16.00 23.62 30.49
CA SER A 155 15.53 24.81 31.21
C SER A 155 15.06 25.94 30.29
N THR A 156 15.22 25.78 28.97
CA THR A 156 14.93 26.81 27.98
C THR A 156 14.01 26.25 26.88
N LEU A 157 14.58 25.89 25.73
CA LEU A 157 13.84 25.53 24.52
C LEU A 157 13.95 24.03 24.23
N GLY A 158 12.83 23.40 23.88
CA GLY A 158 12.79 22.02 23.40
C GLY A 158 13.15 20.98 24.47
N GLY A 159 12.20 20.28 25.08
CA GLY A 159 12.55 19.29 26.11
C GLY A 159 13.17 18.02 25.50
N ALA A 160 12.54 17.45 24.46
CA ALA A 160 13.14 16.36 23.69
C ALA A 160 13.97 16.90 22.52
N LEU A 161 13.36 17.75 21.69
CA LEU A 161 13.92 18.17 20.41
C LEU A 161 14.02 19.69 20.33
N TYR A 162 15.22 20.19 20.05
CA TYR A 162 15.47 21.57 19.65
C TYR A 162 16.08 21.58 18.24
N VAL A 163 15.27 21.95 17.23
CA VAL A 163 15.61 21.63 15.83
C VAL A 163 15.75 22.87 14.97
N GLY A 164 16.84 22.93 14.18
CA GLY A 164 17.14 24.02 13.24
C GLY A 164 16.88 23.68 11.77
N GLY A 165 16.87 22.39 11.43
CA GLY A 165 16.59 21.87 10.09
C GLY A 165 15.32 21.05 10.03
N ALA A 166 14.96 20.61 8.82
CA ALA A 166 13.76 19.82 8.60
C ALA A 166 13.78 18.51 9.40
N THR A 167 12.69 18.21 10.10
CA THR A 167 12.59 17.08 11.03
C THR A 167 11.41 16.18 10.64
N THR A 168 11.67 14.89 10.48
CA THR A 168 10.65 13.87 10.22
C THR A 168 10.61 12.85 11.35
N LEU A 169 9.42 12.64 11.91
CA LEU A 169 9.15 11.70 12.99
C LEU A 169 8.16 10.66 12.47
N SER A 170 8.58 9.40 12.32
CA SER A 170 7.75 8.30 11.81
C SER A 170 7.62 7.19 12.85
N ASN A 171 6.41 6.95 13.34
CA ASN A 171 6.13 6.06 14.47
C ASN A 171 7.04 6.40 15.67
N VAL A 172 7.06 7.69 16.05
CA VAL A 172 7.85 8.21 17.16
C VAL A 172 6.92 8.75 18.24
N SER A 173 7.19 8.36 19.48
CA SER A 173 6.49 8.87 20.64
C SER A 173 7.38 9.80 21.45
N ILE A 174 6.85 10.91 21.96
CA ILE A 174 7.57 11.79 22.91
C ILE A 174 6.80 11.84 24.22
N LEU A 175 7.43 11.35 25.28
CA LEU A 175 6.79 11.12 26.57
C LEU A 175 7.48 11.90 27.69
N ASN A 176 6.70 12.57 28.54
CA ASN A 176 7.19 13.24 29.75
C ASN A 176 8.31 14.27 29.51
N SER A 177 8.37 14.90 28.33
CA SER A 177 9.40 15.92 28.07
C SER A 177 9.01 17.29 28.60
N LYS A 178 9.99 18.03 29.13
CA LYS A 178 9.76 19.31 29.78
C LYS A 178 10.72 20.39 29.31
N ALA A 179 10.18 21.57 29.05
CA ALA A 179 10.96 22.78 28.78
C ALA A 179 10.21 24.05 29.22
N GLN A 180 10.87 25.20 29.19
CA GLN A 180 10.17 26.47 29.36
C GLN A 180 9.27 26.76 28.15
N VAL A 181 9.78 26.50 26.94
CA VAL A 181 9.07 26.66 25.68
C VAL A 181 9.32 25.46 24.77
N GLY A 182 8.28 24.84 24.22
CA GLY A 182 8.40 23.63 23.40
C GLY A 182 8.71 22.40 24.24
N GLY A 183 7.76 21.95 25.07
CA GLY A 183 7.97 20.86 26.03
C GLY A 183 8.49 19.58 25.36
N ALA A 184 7.83 19.14 24.29
CA ALA A 184 8.38 18.10 23.42
C ALA A 184 9.33 18.67 22.36
N ILE A 185 8.86 19.63 21.55
CA ILE A 185 9.54 20.08 20.34
C ILE A 185 9.59 21.62 20.30
N TYR A 186 10.76 22.15 19.99
CA TYR A 186 10.92 23.55 19.62
C TYR A 186 11.55 23.69 18.22
N LEU A 187 10.85 24.37 17.32
CA LEU A 187 11.31 24.67 15.96
C LEU A 187 12.02 26.03 15.91
N ASN A 188 13.31 26.02 15.55
CA ASN A 188 14.13 27.21 15.44
C ASN A 188 14.44 27.50 13.98
N ASP A 189 14.38 28.77 13.56
CA ASP A 189 14.81 29.23 12.22
C ASP A 189 13.89 28.82 11.04
N ILE A 190 14.09 29.40 9.85
CA ILE A 190 13.25 29.26 8.66
C ILE A 190 13.22 27.85 8.05
N ASN A 191 14.22 27.02 8.33
CA ASN A 191 14.37 25.69 7.71
C ASN A 191 13.81 24.54 8.58
N SER A 192 13.29 24.83 9.77
CA SER A 192 12.78 23.82 10.72
C SER A 192 11.36 23.36 10.39
N HIS A 193 11.17 22.79 9.20
CA HIS A 193 9.92 22.10 8.85
C HIS A 193 9.72 20.85 9.74
N LEU A 194 8.47 20.47 10.00
CA LEU A 194 8.14 19.33 10.84
C LEU A 194 7.13 18.40 10.14
N THR A 195 7.46 17.12 10.09
CA THR A 195 6.53 16.07 9.68
C THR A 195 6.41 15.02 10.79
N ILE A 196 5.20 14.75 11.25
CA ILE A 196 4.87 13.70 12.22
C ILE A 196 3.90 12.73 11.54
N SER A 197 4.25 11.45 11.55
CA SER A 197 3.39 10.35 11.08
C SER A 197 3.35 9.27 12.14
N LYS A 198 2.20 9.11 12.80
CA LYS A 198 1.96 8.16 13.90
C LYS A 198 2.82 8.39 15.14
N GLY A 199 2.31 7.91 16.28
CA GLY A 199 2.98 7.95 17.58
C GLY A 199 2.18 8.66 18.65
N ASN A 200 2.70 8.61 19.89
CA ASN A 200 2.04 9.14 21.07
C ASN A 200 2.87 10.26 21.71
N TYR A 201 2.25 11.42 21.86
CA TYR A 201 2.84 12.60 22.49
C TYR A 201 2.10 12.82 23.79
N GLN A 202 2.72 12.42 24.89
CA GLN A 202 2.02 12.29 26.17
C GLN A 202 2.77 12.98 27.31
N SER A 203 2.01 13.67 28.17
CA SER A 203 2.53 14.24 29.42
C SER A 203 3.71 15.20 29.23
N ASN A 204 3.83 15.82 28.05
CA ASN A 204 4.83 16.84 27.81
C ASN A 204 4.36 18.16 28.40
N ASP A 205 5.27 18.95 28.97
CA ASP A 205 4.92 20.15 29.74
C ASP A 205 5.84 21.31 29.40
N ALA A 206 5.23 22.49 29.27
CA ALA A 206 5.91 23.77 29.10
C ALA A 206 4.97 24.92 29.42
N VAL A 207 5.54 26.10 29.69
CA VAL A 207 4.76 27.33 29.82
C VAL A 207 4.16 27.72 28.47
N GLN A 208 4.90 27.57 27.38
CA GLN A 208 4.38 27.83 26.03
C GLN A 208 4.69 26.65 25.10
N GLY A 209 3.66 26.12 24.45
CA GLY A 209 3.76 24.98 23.54
C GLY A 209 4.26 23.73 24.24
N SER A 210 3.45 23.12 25.11
CA SER A 210 3.80 21.88 25.82
C SER A 210 4.18 20.74 24.88
N VAL A 211 3.58 20.67 23.67
CA VAL A 211 4.00 19.78 22.59
C VAL A 211 4.90 20.52 21.61
N LEU A 212 4.44 21.66 21.10
CA LEU A 212 5.12 22.34 19.99
C LEU A 212 5.14 23.86 20.21
N ALA A 213 6.33 24.44 20.10
CA ALA A 213 6.53 25.87 19.98
C ALA A 213 7.57 26.18 18.89
N MET A 214 7.66 27.45 18.48
CA MET A 214 8.55 27.87 17.39
C MET A 214 9.00 29.32 17.51
N THR A 215 10.10 29.69 16.84
CA THR A 215 10.44 31.11 16.64
C THR A 215 9.46 31.77 15.67
N CYS A 216 8.94 32.95 16.02
CA CYS A 216 7.94 33.64 15.22
C CYS A 216 8.56 34.46 14.07
N ASN A 217 9.69 35.10 14.36
CA ASN A 217 10.37 35.98 13.43
C ASN A 217 11.86 35.63 13.40
N ASP A 218 12.41 35.59 12.19
CA ASP A 218 13.84 35.44 11.93
C ASP A 218 14.23 36.51 10.91
N ASN A 219 15.36 37.21 11.10
CA ASN A 219 15.82 38.30 10.22
C ASN A 219 14.76 39.40 9.96
N LEU A 220 14.02 39.79 11.00
CA LEU A 220 12.95 40.81 10.97
C LEU A 220 11.73 40.47 10.09
N ILE A 221 11.60 39.23 9.61
CA ILE A 221 10.45 38.75 8.85
C ILE A 221 9.76 37.60 9.59
N TYR A 222 8.47 37.40 9.32
CA TYR A 222 7.75 36.24 9.82
C TYR A 222 8.36 34.95 9.27
N THR A 223 8.56 33.99 10.15
CA THR A 223 9.18 32.73 9.74
C THR A 223 8.17 31.80 9.08
N ALA A 224 8.39 31.49 7.80
CA ALA A 224 7.56 30.57 7.05
C ALA A 224 7.99 29.12 7.27
N ARG A 225 7.04 28.23 7.61
CA ARG A 225 7.32 26.80 7.84
C ARG A 225 6.16 25.92 7.38
N ASN A 226 6.47 24.65 7.16
CA ASN A 226 5.49 23.61 6.86
C ASN A 226 5.49 22.62 8.03
N ILE A 227 4.29 22.36 8.56
CA ILE A 227 4.06 21.45 9.68
C ILE A 227 2.95 20.49 9.26
N ALA A 228 3.26 19.21 9.16
CA ALA A 228 2.31 18.17 8.81
C ALA A 228 2.27 17.10 9.91
N ILE A 229 1.08 16.84 10.46
CA ILE A 229 0.87 15.92 11.57
C ILE A 229 -0.27 14.98 11.20
N THR A 230 0.04 13.69 11.01
CA THR A 230 -0.92 12.70 10.56
C THR A 230 -0.94 11.48 11.48
N GLY A 231 -2.14 11.04 11.85
CA GLY A 231 -2.33 9.76 12.52
C GLY A 231 -1.72 9.68 13.92
N ALA A 232 -1.50 10.79 14.62
CA ALA A 232 -0.84 10.82 15.93
C ALA A 232 -1.82 11.07 17.09
N SER A 233 -1.38 10.75 18.31
CA SER A 233 -2.15 10.97 19.54
C SER A 233 -1.47 11.99 20.45
N PHE A 234 -2.20 12.99 20.91
CA PHE A 234 -1.71 14.02 21.83
C PHE A 234 -2.55 14.02 23.10
N LEU A 235 -1.99 13.48 24.19
CA LEU A 235 -2.73 13.27 25.43
C LEU A 235 -2.04 13.83 26.65
N LYS A 236 -2.82 14.43 27.55
CA LYS A 236 -2.34 14.87 28.87
C LYS A 236 -1.13 15.79 28.80
N ASN A 237 -0.97 16.53 27.71
CA ASN A 237 0.09 17.53 27.60
C ASN A 237 -0.35 18.83 28.24
N GLY A 238 0.62 19.56 28.78
CA GLY A 238 0.42 20.81 29.48
C GLY A 238 -0.13 20.66 30.90
N SER A 239 -0.33 21.80 31.52
CA SER A 239 -0.79 21.93 32.90
C SER A 239 -1.56 23.25 33.07
N SER A 240 -2.06 23.52 34.28
CA SER A 240 -2.69 24.79 34.63
C SER A 240 -1.77 26.02 34.46
N ASN A 241 -0.46 25.81 34.32
CA ASN A 241 0.53 26.87 34.07
C ASN A 241 0.83 27.08 32.58
N SER A 242 0.33 26.20 31.71
CA SER A 242 0.58 26.28 30.28
C SER A 242 -0.31 27.33 29.63
N ALA A 243 0.31 28.26 28.89
CA ALA A 243 -0.37 29.16 27.98
C ALA A 243 -0.81 28.46 26.69
N SER A 244 -0.05 27.43 26.26
CA SER A 244 -0.49 26.60 25.14
C SER A 244 0.09 25.19 25.08
N VAL A 245 -0.62 24.27 24.43
CA VAL A 245 -0.10 22.94 24.06
C VAL A 245 0.58 22.99 22.68
N PHE A 246 -0.08 23.60 21.70
CA PHE A 246 0.48 23.97 20.41
C PHE A 246 0.51 25.50 20.28
N GLY A 247 1.72 26.07 20.28
CA GLY A 247 1.95 27.50 20.15
C GLY A 247 2.41 27.87 18.74
N PHE A 248 1.47 28.22 17.84
CA PHE A 248 1.80 28.66 16.48
C PHE A 248 2.01 30.17 16.42
N CYS A 249 3.07 30.59 15.74
CA CYS A 249 3.35 31.98 15.40
C CYS A 249 4.24 32.05 14.15
N GLY A 250 4.50 33.25 13.62
CA GLY A 250 5.17 33.42 12.33
C GLY A 250 4.21 33.26 11.16
N GLN A 251 4.65 32.63 10.08
CA GLN A 251 3.83 32.31 8.91
C GLN A 251 3.78 30.79 8.64
N PRO A 252 3.26 29.97 9.58
CA PRO A 252 3.21 28.54 9.41
C PRO A 252 2.09 28.12 8.44
N THR A 253 2.36 27.04 7.70
CA THR A 253 1.38 26.22 6.98
C THR A 253 1.24 24.91 7.75
N VAL A 254 0.11 24.71 8.41
CA VAL A 254 -0.13 23.62 9.35
C VAL A 254 -1.21 22.69 8.81
N ASN A 255 -0.95 21.39 8.80
CA ASN A 255 -1.93 20.36 8.45
C ASN A 255 -2.01 19.29 9.54
N PHE A 256 -3.18 19.13 10.14
CA PHE A 256 -3.53 18.03 11.03
C PHE A 256 -4.49 17.08 10.33
N ALA A 257 -4.12 15.82 10.14
CA ALA A 257 -4.99 14.79 9.61
C ALA A 257 -5.11 13.59 10.57
N THR A 258 -6.33 13.11 10.82
CA THR A 258 -6.57 11.83 11.51
C THR A 258 -5.91 11.71 12.89
N ASN A 259 -5.89 12.79 13.67
CA ASN A 259 -5.27 12.82 14.99
C ASN A 259 -6.30 12.74 16.11
N THR A 260 -5.92 12.13 17.22
CA THR A 260 -6.66 12.25 18.49
C THR A 260 -5.94 13.26 19.40
N ILE A 261 -6.62 14.35 19.76
CA ILE A 261 -6.12 15.39 20.67
C ILE A 261 -7.07 15.43 21.87
N ALA A 262 -6.67 14.81 22.97
CA ALA A 262 -7.57 14.61 24.11
C ALA A 262 -6.92 14.74 25.47
N ASP A 263 -7.71 15.13 26.48
CA ASP A 263 -7.28 15.23 27.86
C ASP A 263 -6.05 16.14 28.08
N ASN A 264 -5.76 17.08 27.16
CA ASN A 264 -4.69 18.04 27.34
C ASN A 264 -5.15 19.20 28.24
N ASP A 265 -4.23 19.82 28.97
CA ASP A 265 -4.51 20.87 29.95
C ASP A 265 -3.76 22.16 29.61
N ALA A 266 -4.43 23.28 29.80
CA ALA A 266 -3.85 24.61 29.76
C ALA A 266 -4.54 25.49 30.81
N ASN A 267 -4.00 26.67 31.07
CA ASN A 267 -4.61 27.60 31.99
C ASN A 267 -6.09 27.90 31.61
N LEU A 268 -6.98 27.89 32.61
CA LEU A 268 -8.42 28.05 32.39
C LEU A 268 -8.87 29.49 32.13
N ASP A 269 -8.02 30.47 32.45
CA ASP A 269 -8.33 31.89 32.32
C ASP A 269 -7.75 32.50 31.04
N PHE A 270 -6.62 31.97 30.55
CA PHE A 270 -5.96 32.50 29.35
C PHE A 270 -5.36 31.47 28.40
N GLY A 271 -5.25 30.21 28.82
CA GLY A 271 -4.52 29.17 28.08
C GLY A 271 -5.31 28.59 26.91
N SER A 272 -4.61 28.12 25.87
CA SER A 272 -5.25 27.47 24.73
C SER A 272 -4.62 26.14 24.35
N ILE A 273 -5.39 25.17 23.89
CA ILE A 273 -4.77 23.92 23.39
C ILE A 273 -4.06 24.20 22.06
N MET A 274 -4.73 24.92 21.17
CA MET A 274 -4.20 25.35 19.88
C MET A 274 -4.30 26.86 19.75
N GLN A 275 -3.16 27.54 19.92
CA GLN A 275 -3.00 28.97 19.71
C GLN A 275 -2.79 29.23 18.21
N PHE A 276 -3.81 29.69 17.50
CA PHE A 276 -3.72 30.07 16.08
C PHE A 276 -4.44 31.41 15.81
N SER A 277 -3.93 32.46 16.47
CA SER A 277 -4.44 33.84 16.38
C SER A 277 -3.30 34.83 16.53
N SER A 278 -3.50 36.06 16.03
CA SER A 278 -2.57 37.19 16.17
C SER A 278 -2.57 37.81 17.58
N LYS A 279 -3.62 37.56 18.36
CA LYS A 279 -3.79 38.00 19.76
C LYS A 279 -4.13 36.82 20.66
N ASN A 280 -3.76 36.92 21.92
CA ASN A 280 -4.23 36.05 22.99
C ASN A 280 -4.51 36.90 24.25
N PRO A 281 -5.06 36.33 25.32
CA PRO A 281 -5.34 37.11 26.54
C PRO A 281 -4.11 37.71 27.23
N GLN A 282 -2.90 37.28 26.82
CA GLN A 282 -1.62 37.80 27.32
C GLN A 282 -1.01 38.87 26.40
N GLY A 283 -1.62 39.19 25.25
CA GLY A 283 -1.18 40.22 24.31
C GLY A 283 -1.01 39.72 22.87
N THR A 284 0.04 40.18 22.19
CA THR A 284 0.30 39.86 20.78
C THR A 284 0.97 38.49 20.64
N ALA A 285 0.46 37.66 19.73
CA ALA A 285 0.94 36.29 19.46
C ALA A 285 1.74 36.15 18.14
N HIS A 286 2.04 37.27 17.45
CA HIS A 286 2.92 37.34 16.27
C HIS A 286 2.59 36.34 15.14
N LEU A 287 1.30 36.14 14.85
CA LEU A 287 0.85 35.34 13.70
C LEU A 287 0.68 36.21 12.45
N SER A 288 1.20 35.75 11.32
CA SER A 288 1.05 36.38 10.00
C SER A 288 -0.34 36.12 9.41
N ALA A 289 -0.89 37.12 8.70
CA ALA A 289 -2.13 36.96 7.94
C ALA A 289 -2.01 35.94 6.79
N SER A 290 -0.78 35.62 6.36
CA SER A 290 -0.49 34.61 5.34
C SER A 290 -0.30 33.20 5.91
N SER A 291 -0.54 32.99 7.21
CA SER A 291 -0.50 31.66 7.82
C SER A 291 -1.70 30.82 7.40
N SER A 292 -1.60 29.49 7.51
CA SER A 292 -2.72 28.59 7.25
C SER A 292 -2.76 27.40 8.21
N LEU A 293 -3.99 27.01 8.57
CA LEU A 293 -4.30 25.84 9.37
C LEU A 293 -5.36 24.99 8.65
N VAL A 294 -5.01 23.73 8.37
CA VAL A 294 -5.93 22.71 7.86
C VAL A 294 -6.08 21.63 8.91
N MET A 295 -7.32 21.27 9.21
CA MET A 295 -7.67 20.16 10.08
C MET A 295 -8.63 19.24 9.34
N LEU A 296 -8.23 18.00 9.13
CA LEU A 296 -8.97 16.99 8.40
C LEU A 296 -9.18 15.75 9.25
N SER A 297 -10.43 15.38 9.53
CA SER A 297 -10.76 14.13 10.21
C SER A 297 -10.07 13.98 11.58
N ASN A 298 -10.02 15.01 12.43
CA ASN A 298 -9.42 14.91 13.77
C ASN A 298 -10.49 14.71 14.85
N THR A 299 -10.14 14.04 15.95
CA THR A 299 -10.96 13.93 17.16
C THR A 299 -10.35 14.78 18.27
N ILE A 300 -10.98 15.91 18.59
CA ILE A 300 -10.48 16.91 19.55
C ILE A 300 -11.50 17.06 20.69
N VAL A 301 -11.29 16.31 21.77
CA VAL A 301 -12.29 16.15 22.84
C VAL A 301 -11.65 16.10 24.22
N LYS A 302 -12.39 16.43 25.28
CA LYS A 302 -11.97 16.35 26.69
C LYS A 302 -10.72 17.15 27.04
N ASN A 303 -10.33 18.12 26.22
CA ASN A 303 -9.27 19.03 26.60
C ASN A 303 -9.80 20.05 27.62
N ARG A 304 -8.92 20.61 28.44
CA ARG A 304 -9.27 21.56 29.50
C ARG A 304 -8.41 22.82 29.36
N ALA A 305 -9.02 23.92 28.93
CA ALA A 305 -8.34 25.18 28.69
C ALA A 305 -9.37 26.32 28.71
N TRP A 306 -8.91 27.58 28.68
CA TRP A 306 -9.80 28.71 28.37
C TRP A 306 -10.39 28.52 26.96
N ALA A 307 -9.58 28.18 25.96
CA ALA A 307 -10.01 27.86 24.59
C ALA A 307 -9.31 26.61 24.02
N THR A 308 -10.03 25.69 23.38
CA THR A 308 -9.37 24.57 22.69
C THR A 308 -8.72 25.04 21.38
N LEU A 309 -9.49 25.65 20.47
CA LEU A 309 -8.95 26.39 19.33
C LEU A 309 -9.13 27.88 19.55
N LEU A 310 -8.03 28.62 19.74
CA LEU A 310 -8.06 30.08 19.78
C LEU A 310 -7.73 30.64 18.39
N TYR A 311 -8.67 31.37 17.80
CA TYR A 311 -8.57 31.88 16.44
C TYR A 311 -9.01 33.34 16.33
N ASP A 312 -8.62 34.01 15.26
CA ASP A 312 -9.11 35.35 14.88
C ASP A 312 -9.22 35.45 13.34
N SER A 313 -9.20 36.66 12.78
CA SER A 313 -9.24 36.87 11.32
C SER A 313 -7.86 36.76 10.63
N PHE A 314 -6.77 36.45 11.35
CA PHE A 314 -5.43 36.32 10.76
C PHE A 314 -5.14 34.89 10.31
N GLY A 315 -4.79 34.71 9.04
CA GLY A 315 -4.50 33.40 8.49
C GLY A 315 -5.76 32.61 8.14
N SER A 316 -5.64 31.74 7.13
CA SER A 316 -6.74 30.90 6.68
C SER A 316 -6.89 29.67 7.58
N LYS A 317 -8.12 29.31 7.94
CA LYS A 317 -8.42 28.06 8.66
C LYS A 317 -9.46 27.24 7.91
N VAL A 318 -9.17 25.96 7.69
CA VAL A 318 -10.10 25.02 7.05
C VAL A 318 -10.23 23.79 7.93
N LEU A 319 -11.41 23.57 8.50
CA LEU A 319 -11.74 22.40 9.29
C LEU A 319 -12.75 21.55 8.51
N THR A 320 -12.38 20.31 8.20
CA THR A 320 -13.22 19.35 7.49
C THR A 320 -13.30 18.02 8.25
N ASN A 321 -14.52 17.49 8.47
CA ASN A 321 -14.75 16.19 9.12
C ASN A 321 -14.15 16.02 10.53
N ASN A 322 -13.96 17.11 11.29
CA ASN A 322 -13.42 17.03 12.65
C ASN A 322 -14.52 16.94 13.70
N ILE A 323 -14.20 16.32 14.83
CA ILE A 323 -14.92 16.50 16.09
C ILE A 323 -14.15 17.57 16.88
N LEU A 324 -14.80 18.70 17.16
CA LEU A 324 -14.28 19.75 18.03
C LEU A 324 -15.39 20.13 19.01
N ALA A 325 -15.53 19.27 20.02
CA ALA A 325 -16.60 19.30 21.02
C ALA A 325 -16.15 18.55 22.28
N TYR A 326 -16.94 18.58 23.34
CA TYR A 326 -16.67 17.90 24.60
C TYR A 326 -15.39 18.35 25.30
N ASN A 327 -14.93 19.58 25.08
CA ASN A 327 -13.76 20.20 25.73
C ASN A 327 -14.12 21.02 26.99
N GLY A 328 -15.32 20.80 27.54
CA GLY A 328 -15.65 21.14 28.93
C GLY A 328 -15.66 22.64 29.26
N VAL A 329 -14.98 23.02 30.36
CA VAL A 329 -15.10 24.30 31.11
C VAL A 329 -14.82 25.56 30.28
N GLY A 330 -14.04 25.45 29.20
CA GLY A 330 -13.72 26.55 28.29
C GLY A 330 -14.67 26.63 27.09
N LYS A 331 -14.16 27.11 25.95
CA LYS A 331 -14.84 27.01 24.64
C LYS A 331 -14.08 26.07 23.71
N SER A 332 -14.77 25.25 22.92
CA SER A 332 -14.13 24.37 21.92
C SER A 332 -13.48 25.18 20.79
N CYS A 333 -14.07 26.30 20.40
CA CYS A 333 -13.38 27.31 19.61
C CYS A 333 -13.75 28.71 20.12
N ARG A 334 -12.78 29.63 20.14
CA ARG A 334 -12.99 30.99 20.65
C ARG A 334 -12.35 32.01 19.72
N TYR A 335 -13.09 33.08 19.45
CA TYR A 335 -12.58 34.24 18.74
C TYR A 335 -11.75 35.12 19.69
N ALA A 336 -10.56 35.53 19.26
CA ALA A 336 -9.58 36.22 20.09
C ALA A 336 -9.66 37.76 20.02
N ASP A 337 -10.40 38.33 19.08
CA ASP A 337 -10.38 39.78 18.80
C ASP A 337 -11.71 40.50 19.09
N GLY A 338 -12.25 40.29 20.29
CA GLY A 338 -13.48 40.94 20.75
C GLY A 338 -14.72 40.06 20.64
N ASP A 339 -15.88 40.67 20.42
CA ASP A 339 -17.16 39.97 20.32
C ASP A 339 -17.36 39.38 18.92
N VAL A 340 -17.42 38.05 18.81
CA VAL A 340 -17.60 37.36 17.52
C VAL A 340 -18.92 37.70 16.84
N THR A 341 -19.94 38.14 17.60
CA THR A 341 -21.26 38.47 17.06
C THR A 341 -21.24 39.74 16.20
N GLU A 342 -20.24 40.60 16.38
CA GLU A 342 -20.01 41.80 15.59
C GLU A 342 -19.18 41.53 14.32
N VAL A 343 -18.64 40.32 14.19
CA VAL A 343 -17.74 39.93 13.09
C VAL A 343 -18.54 39.28 11.96
N LYS A 344 -18.27 39.72 10.72
CA LYS A 344 -18.90 39.12 9.53
C LYS A 344 -18.13 37.92 8.97
N THR A 345 -16.80 37.98 8.97
CA THR A 345 -15.92 36.97 8.36
C THR A 345 -14.62 36.81 9.14
N THR A 346 -14.13 35.58 9.29
CA THR A 346 -12.95 35.23 10.10
C THR A 346 -11.91 34.38 9.36
N ASP A 347 -12.02 34.25 8.03
CA ASP A 347 -11.23 33.31 7.20
C ASP A 347 -11.24 31.85 7.72
N LEU A 348 -12.26 31.50 8.51
CA LEU A 348 -12.54 30.16 8.99
C LEU A 348 -13.61 29.51 8.09
N ARG A 349 -13.24 28.40 7.45
CA ARG A 349 -14.13 27.55 6.66
C ARG A 349 -14.35 26.22 7.38
N LEU A 350 -15.60 25.83 7.49
CA LEU A 350 -16.03 24.60 8.17
C LEU A 350 -16.82 23.74 7.19
N ASN A 351 -16.46 22.47 7.04
CA ASN A 351 -17.19 21.50 6.21
C ASN A 351 -17.40 20.20 7.00
N SER A 352 -18.65 19.81 7.21
CA SER A 352 -18.98 18.49 7.78
C SER A 352 -18.30 18.18 9.12
N ASN A 353 -18.23 19.15 10.04
CA ASN A 353 -17.67 18.93 11.38
C ASN A 353 -18.77 18.52 12.38
N ALA A 354 -18.36 18.09 13.57
CA ALA A 354 -19.22 17.93 14.73
C ALA A 354 -18.81 18.92 15.83
N LEU A 355 -19.72 19.83 16.20
CA LEU A 355 -19.48 20.99 17.07
C LEU A 355 -20.59 21.13 18.11
N ILE A 356 -20.34 21.88 19.19
CA ILE A 356 -21.40 22.39 20.07
C ILE A 356 -21.64 23.86 19.72
N LEU A 357 -22.85 24.19 19.28
CA LEU A 357 -23.22 25.56 18.85
C LEU A 357 -23.97 26.34 19.93
N ALA A 358 -24.60 25.65 20.89
CA ALA A 358 -25.31 26.29 22.00
C ALA A 358 -24.36 27.16 22.85
N SER A 359 -24.84 28.33 23.27
CA SER A 359 -24.06 29.26 24.09
C SER A 359 -23.70 28.68 25.46
N GLY A 360 -22.45 28.91 25.87
CA GLY A 360 -21.97 28.52 27.19
C GLY A 360 -20.60 27.84 27.13
N ASN A 361 -20.37 26.95 28.10
CA ASN A 361 -19.20 26.09 28.10
C ASN A 361 -19.22 25.20 26.86
N ASP A 362 -18.03 24.90 26.36
CA ASP A 362 -17.75 24.06 25.22
C ASP A 362 -18.25 24.56 23.85
N GLN A 363 -18.93 25.71 23.82
CA GLN A 363 -19.37 26.35 22.59
C GLN A 363 -18.19 26.54 21.61
N CYS A 364 -18.43 26.27 20.33
CA CYS A 364 -17.60 26.82 19.26
C CYS A 364 -18.14 28.20 18.88
N ASP A 365 -17.45 29.24 19.36
CA ASP A 365 -17.78 30.65 19.10
C ASP A 365 -17.57 30.98 17.63
N LEU A 366 -18.63 31.30 16.89
CA LEU A 366 -18.59 31.52 15.44
C LEU A 366 -19.38 32.78 15.04
N PRO A 367 -18.98 33.48 13.97
CA PRO A 367 -19.79 34.53 13.37
C PRO A 367 -21.19 34.03 12.97
N ALA A 368 -22.19 34.90 13.07
CA ALA A 368 -23.58 34.54 12.74
C ALA A 368 -23.74 34.06 11.29
N GLU A 369 -23.01 34.63 10.33
CA GLU A 369 -23.01 34.18 8.93
C GLU A 369 -22.40 32.79 8.78
N THR A 370 -21.27 32.51 9.46
CA THR A 370 -20.66 31.18 9.46
C THR A 370 -21.60 30.11 10.02
N VAL A 371 -22.36 30.42 11.08
CA VAL A 371 -23.37 29.49 11.63
C VAL A 371 -24.48 29.19 10.61
N LYS A 372 -24.90 30.18 9.82
CA LYS A 372 -25.89 29.98 8.75
C LYS A 372 -25.35 29.07 7.64
N ASP A 373 -24.10 29.31 7.22
CA ASP A 373 -23.48 28.59 6.11
C ASP A 373 -23.28 27.09 6.39
N ILE A 374 -23.08 26.72 7.66
CA ILE A 374 -22.73 25.35 8.05
C ILE A 374 -23.93 24.51 8.50
N LYS A 375 -25.12 25.10 8.57
CA LYS A 375 -26.31 24.51 9.23
C LYS A 375 -26.68 23.11 8.71
N GLU A 376 -26.54 22.89 7.40
CA GLU A 376 -26.91 21.62 6.76
C GLU A 376 -25.74 20.63 6.66
N SER A 377 -24.50 21.08 6.88
CA SER A 377 -23.32 20.23 6.74
C SER A 377 -22.73 19.78 8.07
N THR A 378 -22.83 20.60 9.13
CA THR A 378 -22.23 20.35 10.44
C THR A 378 -23.23 19.70 11.39
N ILE A 379 -22.79 18.69 12.14
CA ILE A 379 -23.59 18.05 13.19
C ILE A 379 -23.46 18.88 14.48
N ASP A 380 -24.58 19.42 14.94
CA ASP A 380 -24.67 20.10 16.24
C ASP A 380 -24.87 19.07 17.37
N LEU A 381 -23.91 19.00 18.27
CA LEU A 381 -23.87 18.12 19.43
C LEU A 381 -24.39 18.78 20.70
N SER A 382 -25.01 19.96 20.60
CA SER A 382 -25.62 20.64 21.74
C SER A 382 -26.66 19.76 22.45
N GLY A 383 -26.44 19.50 23.74
CA GLY A 383 -27.32 18.65 24.55
C GLY A 383 -27.20 17.15 24.28
N VAL A 384 -26.23 16.73 23.46
CA VAL A 384 -25.93 15.32 23.20
C VAL A 384 -24.84 14.84 24.16
N ASP A 385 -25.04 13.69 24.79
CA ASP A 385 -24.05 13.14 25.74
C ASP A 385 -22.86 12.52 25.01
N PHE A 386 -21.63 12.85 25.44
CA PHE A 386 -20.37 12.30 24.90
C PHE A 386 -20.41 10.78 24.70
N THR A 387 -20.93 10.05 25.70
CA THR A 387 -20.95 8.58 25.70
C THR A 387 -21.93 7.97 24.71
N THR A 388 -22.84 8.76 24.14
CA THR A 388 -23.74 8.29 23.08
C THR A 388 -23.04 8.32 21.72
N VAL A 389 -22.07 9.23 21.54
CA VAL A 389 -21.46 9.53 20.23
C VAL A 389 -20.11 8.85 20.05
N LEU A 390 -19.31 8.76 21.12
CA LEU A 390 -17.96 8.18 21.09
C LEU A 390 -17.81 7.04 22.10
N SER A 391 -16.88 6.12 21.81
CA SER A 391 -16.40 5.12 22.78
C SER A 391 -15.72 5.78 23.99
N THR A 392 -15.37 4.98 24.99
CA THR A 392 -14.30 5.37 25.93
C THR A 392 -12.96 5.48 25.18
N LEU A 393 -11.99 6.16 25.78
CA LEU A 393 -10.66 6.28 25.19
C LEU A 393 -10.01 4.89 25.13
N GLN A 394 -9.66 4.46 23.92
CA GLN A 394 -8.97 3.19 23.70
C GLN A 394 -7.47 3.41 23.81
N GLY A 395 -6.80 2.51 24.53
CA GLY A 395 -5.36 2.57 24.75
C GLY A 395 -4.54 2.00 23.58
N PRO A 396 -3.21 2.12 23.63
CA PRO A 396 -2.28 1.52 22.67
C PRO A 396 -2.37 -0.01 22.68
N THR A 397 -2.89 -0.58 21.60
CA THR A 397 -2.97 -2.02 21.34
C THR A 397 -2.73 -2.28 19.86
N GLU A 398 -2.61 -3.54 19.45
CA GLU A 398 -2.54 -3.89 18.03
C GLU A 398 -3.76 -3.43 17.22
N TYR A 399 -4.95 -3.37 17.83
CA TYR A 399 -6.18 -2.88 17.20
C TYR A 399 -6.26 -1.36 17.05
N THR A 400 -5.38 -0.63 17.71
CA THR A 400 -5.29 0.84 17.64
C THR A 400 -3.99 1.29 16.98
N ALA A 401 -3.27 0.39 16.29
CA ALA A 401 -1.93 0.62 15.76
C ALA A 401 -0.97 1.23 16.82
N PHE A 402 -1.14 0.79 18.07
CA PHE A 402 -0.41 1.25 19.26
C PHE A 402 -0.59 2.75 19.57
N MET A 403 -1.75 3.31 19.26
CA MET A 403 -2.09 4.72 19.50
C MET A 403 -3.36 4.88 20.32
N TYR A 404 -3.53 6.04 20.94
CA TYR A 404 -4.76 6.38 21.66
C TYR A 404 -5.79 6.95 20.69
N MET A 405 -7.03 6.48 20.80
CA MET A 405 -8.12 6.93 19.92
C MET A 405 -9.51 6.69 20.52
N TYR A 406 -10.49 7.34 19.91
CA TYR A 406 -11.91 7.09 20.13
C TYR A 406 -12.52 6.50 18.85
N PHE A 407 -13.54 5.65 19.01
CA PHE A 407 -14.35 5.15 17.90
C PHE A 407 -15.74 5.80 17.94
N PRO A 408 -16.28 6.26 16.80
CA PRO A 408 -17.65 6.73 16.74
C PRO A 408 -18.62 5.56 16.98
N LYS A 409 -19.71 5.88 17.65
CA LYS A 409 -20.81 4.97 17.90
C LYS A 409 -21.89 5.18 16.84
N ASP A 410 -22.44 4.07 16.40
CA ASP A 410 -23.55 4.02 15.47
C ASP A 410 -24.77 3.50 16.23
N ASN A 411 -25.68 4.41 16.56
CA ASN A 411 -26.94 4.13 17.22
C ASN A 411 -28.13 4.33 16.26
N ALA A 412 -27.86 4.46 14.95
CA ALA A 412 -28.81 4.85 13.92
C ALA A 412 -29.58 6.16 14.22
N THR A 413 -28.89 7.18 14.74
CA THR A 413 -29.46 8.52 15.03
C THR A 413 -28.88 9.61 14.13
N LYS A 414 -29.57 10.75 14.03
CA LYS A 414 -29.10 11.91 13.24
C LYS A 414 -27.86 12.60 13.82
N THR A 415 -27.52 12.30 15.07
CA THR A 415 -26.36 12.86 15.78
C THR A 415 -25.16 11.90 15.76
N ASP A 416 -25.31 10.72 15.14
CA ASP A 416 -24.21 9.80 14.95
C ASP A 416 -23.17 10.39 13.99
N LEU A 417 -21.92 9.98 14.20
CA LEU A 417 -20.78 10.47 13.42
C LEU A 417 -20.34 9.47 12.36
N VAL A 418 -21.11 8.40 12.15
CA VAL A 418 -20.82 7.32 11.21
C VAL A 418 -21.60 7.54 9.93
N ASP A 419 -20.94 7.42 8.79
CA ASP A 419 -21.55 7.53 7.45
C ASP A 419 -22.48 8.75 7.28
N VAL A 420 -21.97 9.95 7.56
CA VAL A 420 -22.79 11.18 7.61
C VAL A 420 -23.20 11.72 6.23
N GLY A 421 -22.95 10.97 5.15
CA GLY A 421 -23.20 11.40 3.77
C GLY A 421 -22.23 12.46 3.25
N ALA A 422 -21.19 12.79 4.02
CA ALA A 422 -20.16 13.75 3.62
C ALA A 422 -19.08 13.09 2.75
N THR A 423 -18.48 13.90 1.89
CA THR A 423 -17.29 13.54 1.10
C THR A 423 -16.10 14.38 1.53
N GLY A 424 -14.87 13.91 1.28
CA GLY A 424 -13.67 14.72 1.48
C GLY A 424 -13.00 14.58 2.84
N CYS A 425 -13.34 13.53 3.61
CA CYS A 425 -12.52 13.05 4.72
C CYS A 425 -11.14 12.56 4.23
N SER A 426 -10.25 12.29 5.19
CA SER A 426 -8.94 11.71 4.91
C SER A 426 -9.03 10.35 4.18
N LEU A 427 -8.00 9.99 3.41
CA LEU A 427 -7.96 8.71 2.69
C LEU A 427 -7.82 7.49 3.62
N GLN A 428 -7.19 7.70 4.78
CA GLN A 428 -7.01 6.69 5.81
C GLN A 428 -7.49 7.25 7.14
N ASP A 429 -7.84 6.38 8.08
CA ASP A 429 -8.08 6.72 9.47
C ASP A 429 -6.77 6.71 10.29
N GLN A 430 -6.85 7.01 11.59
CA GLN A 430 -5.68 7.08 12.48
C GLN A 430 -4.91 5.75 12.56
N ARG A 431 -5.59 4.60 12.42
CA ARG A 431 -4.96 3.27 12.41
C ARG A 431 -4.20 3.02 11.10
N GLY A 432 -4.56 3.73 10.03
CA GLY A 432 -4.07 3.54 8.67
C GLY A 432 -5.02 2.73 7.80
N ILE A 433 -6.26 2.52 8.25
CA ILE A 433 -7.29 1.81 7.49
C ILE A 433 -7.83 2.75 6.44
N THR A 434 -8.00 2.27 5.20
CA THR A 434 -8.52 3.09 4.10
C THR A 434 -10.00 3.38 4.32
N ARG A 435 -10.38 4.65 4.22
CA ARG A 435 -11.78 5.07 4.19
C ARG A 435 -12.34 4.85 2.79
N VAL A 436 -13.31 3.97 2.65
CA VAL A 436 -13.83 3.55 1.35
C VAL A 436 -15.29 3.94 1.27
N SER A 437 -15.60 4.91 0.41
CA SER A 437 -16.97 5.09 -0.04
C SER A 437 -17.28 4.02 -1.09
N SER A 438 -18.06 3.04 -0.67
CA SER A 438 -18.53 1.95 -1.52
C SER A 438 -20.05 1.94 -1.57
N THR A 439 -20.58 1.70 -2.76
CA THR A 439 -22.00 1.46 -2.98
C THR A 439 -22.23 -0.05 -2.97
N ASN A 440 -23.19 -0.50 -2.17
CA ASN A 440 -23.62 -1.89 -2.22
C ASN A 440 -24.30 -2.16 -3.57
N SER A 441 -24.06 -3.34 -4.11
CA SER A 441 -24.31 -3.62 -5.53
C SER A 441 -25.66 -4.26 -5.84
N THR A 442 -26.43 -4.70 -4.83
CA THR A 442 -27.61 -5.55 -5.08
C THR A 442 -28.90 -5.19 -4.34
N ASN A 443 -28.86 -4.44 -3.21
CA ASN A 443 -30.04 -4.21 -2.37
C ASN A 443 -30.34 -2.73 -2.12
N GLU A 444 -31.62 -2.35 -2.19
CA GLU A 444 -32.12 -0.99 -1.86
C GLU A 444 -32.02 -0.65 -0.36
N ASN A 445 -31.90 -1.66 0.51
CA ASN A 445 -31.87 -1.49 1.97
C ASN A 445 -30.43 -1.42 2.56
N GLU A 446 -29.39 -1.52 1.73
CA GLU A 446 -28.00 -1.44 2.21
C GLU A 446 -27.46 0.00 2.05
N SER A 447 -27.09 0.64 3.15
CA SER A 447 -26.57 2.02 3.16
C SER A 447 -25.22 2.11 2.43
N GLN A 448 -25.00 3.21 1.71
CA GLN A 448 -23.69 3.53 1.14
C GLN A 448 -22.72 3.90 2.26
N ASN A 449 -21.47 3.42 2.18
CA ASN A 449 -20.42 3.92 3.05
C ASN A 449 -20.02 5.33 2.58
N SER A 450 -19.91 6.27 3.51
CA SER A 450 -19.47 7.64 3.33
C SER A 450 -18.48 7.99 4.45
N CYS A 451 -18.09 9.25 4.58
CA CYS A 451 -17.09 9.61 5.58
C CYS A 451 -17.66 9.58 7.01
N ASP A 452 -16.95 8.95 7.95
CA ASP A 452 -17.14 9.21 9.38
C ASP A 452 -16.50 10.54 9.80
N ILE A 453 -17.11 11.25 10.75
CA ILE A 453 -16.52 12.44 11.38
C ILE A 453 -15.58 12.00 12.51
N GLY A 454 -14.35 12.52 12.50
CA GLY A 454 -13.30 12.22 13.49
C GLY A 454 -12.13 11.40 12.94
N ALA A 455 -11.26 10.95 13.84
CA ALA A 455 -9.97 10.33 13.53
C ALA A 455 -10.03 8.87 13.10
N THR A 456 -11.10 8.16 13.46
CA THR A 456 -11.29 6.73 13.14
C THR A 456 -12.45 6.54 12.17
N GLU A 457 -12.50 5.37 11.53
CA GLU A 457 -13.58 4.96 10.64
C GLU A 457 -14.17 3.64 11.18
N VAL A 458 -15.49 3.49 11.18
CA VAL A 458 -16.16 2.22 11.47
C VAL A 458 -16.29 1.43 10.18
N LEU A 459 -15.67 0.24 10.15
CA LEU A 459 -15.80 -0.64 8.99
C LEU A 459 -17.13 -1.38 9.02
N ARG A 460 -17.82 -1.35 7.88
CA ARG A 460 -19.08 -2.06 7.64
C ARG A 460 -18.91 -3.08 6.53
N LEU A 461 -19.39 -4.30 6.75
CA LEU A 461 -19.31 -5.37 5.76
C LEU A 461 -19.94 -4.92 4.44
N THR A 462 -19.14 -4.88 3.38
CA THR A 462 -19.60 -4.44 2.05
C THR A 462 -19.03 -5.37 0.98
N ALA A 463 -19.92 -6.04 0.26
CA ALA A 463 -19.59 -6.83 -0.92
C ALA A 463 -19.69 -5.97 -2.19
N GLY A 464 -18.62 -5.92 -2.97
CA GLY A 464 -18.52 -5.24 -4.25
C GLY A 464 -18.49 -6.21 -5.43
N ASN A 465 -18.97 -5.76 -6.59
CA ASN A 465 -18.98 -6.59 -7.79
C ASN A 465 -17.56 -7.01 -8.23
N ILE A 466 -17.39 -8.27 -8.62
CA ILE A 466 -16.12 -8.87 -9.04
C ILE A 466 -16.15 -9.13 -10.54
N GLY A 467 -15.20 -8.55 -11.29
CA GLY A 467 -14.94 -8.94 -12.68
C GLY A 467 -13.87 -10.03 -12.78
N ALA A 468 -14.14 -11.11 -13.49
CA ALA A 468 -13.24 -12.25 -13.63
C ALA A 468 -13.18 -12.82 -15.07
N LEU A 469 -12.11 -13.56 -15.37
CA LEU A 469 -11.90 -14.25 -16.64
C LEU A 469 -11.25 -15.60 -16.34
N ASN A 470 -11.55 -16.63 -17.13
CA ASN A 470 -10.86 -17.92 -17.00
C ASN A 470 -9.39 -17.76 -17.39
N GLN A 471 -8.53 -18.54 -16.74
CA GLN A 471 -7.08 -18.49 -16.94
C GLN A 471 -6.58 -19.87 -17.39
N SER A 472 -5.46 -19.88 -18.11
CA SER A 472 -4.79 -21.14 -18.49
C SER A 472 -4.39 -21.92 -17.24
N LYS A 473 -4.94 -23.13 -17.08
CA LYS A 473 -4.62 -24.06 -15.99
C LYS A 473 -3.13 -24.39 -15.95
N VAL A 474 -2.50 -24.58 -17.11
CA VAL A 474 -1.05 -24.85 -17.23
C VAL A 474 -0.22 -23.67 -16.71
N LYS A 475 -0.51 -22.43 -17.18
CA LYS A 475 0.22 -21.23 -16.73
C LYS A 475 0.02 -20.96 -15.22
N LEU A 476 -1.16 -21.27 -14.67
CA LEU A 476 -1.44 -21.19 -13.24
C LEU A 476 -0.59 -22.18 -12.43
N LEU A 477 -0.55 -23.45 -12.83
CA LEU A 477 0.25 -24.47 -12.16
C LEU A 477 1.75 -24.15 -12.21
N GLU A 478 2.27 -23.68 -13.34
CA GLU A 478 3.66 -23.24 -13.47
C GLU A 478 4.00 -22.09 -12.53
N ARG A 479 3.10 -21.11 -12.39
CA ARG A 479 3.26 -20.00 -11.43
C ARG A 479 3.34 -20.51 -10.00
N TYR A 480 2.39 -21.34 -9.56
CA TYR A 480 2.38 -21.86 -8.19
C TYR A 480 3.57 -22.78 -7.90
N GLN A 481 4.00 -23.58 -8.89
CA GLN A 481 5.21 -24.38 -8.76
C GLN A 481 6.46 -23.50 -8.61
N THR A 482 6.56 -22.42 -9.38
CA THR A 482 7.67 -21.46 -9.28
C THR A 482 7.72 -20.81 -7.90
N GLU A 483 6.57 -20.35 -7.39
CA GLU A 483 6.49 -19.74 -6.05
C GLU A 483 6.79 -20.74 -4.94
N SER A 484 6.20 -21.95 -4.99
CA SER A 484 6.50 -23.03 -4.05
C SER A 484 8.01 -23.35 -4.03
N SER A 485 8.62 -23.56 -5.20
CA SER A 485 10.07 -23.80 -5.31
C SER A 485 10.91 -22.64 -4.75
N ARG A 486 10.49 -21.39 -4.97
CA ARG A 486 11.16 -20.19 -4.44
C ARG A 486 11.13 -20.16 -2.91
N PHE A 487 9.97 -20.33 -2.30
CA PHE A 487 9.86 -20.34 -0.83
C PHE A 487 10.58 -21.52 -0.21
N LYS A 488 10.51 -22.71 -0.84
CA LYS A 488 11.30 -23.87 -0.41
C LYS A 488 12.79 -23.57 -0.41
N ALA A 489 13.32 -22.97 -1.47
CA ALA A 489 14.73 -22.59 -1.54
C ALA A 489 15.13 -21.57 -0.46
N LEU A 490 14.25 -20.62 -0.13
CA LEU A 490 14.48 -19.66 0.96
C LEU A 490 14.50 -20.35 2.34
N ILE A 491 13.61 -21.33 2.58
CA ILE A 491 13.56 -22.10 3.82
C ILE A 491 14.80 -22.98 3.98
N ASP A 492 15.25 -23.62 2.90
CA ASP A 492 16.37 -24.55 2.90
C ASP A 492 17.74 -23.83 2.94
N ASN A 493 17.78 -22.50 2.74
CA ASN A 493 19.01 -21.70 2.79
C ASN A 493 19.41 -21.33 4.24
N PRO A 494 20.59 -21.77 4.73
CA PRO A 494 21.03 -21.50 6.11
C PRO A 494 21.36 -20.03 6.40
N GLN A 495 21.52 -19.19 5.36
CA GLN A 495 21.75 -17.75 5.51
C GLN A 495 20.46 -16.93 5.60
N THR A 496 19.30 -17.57 5.43
CA THR A 496 18.01 -16.91 5.59
C THR A 496 17.83 -16.44 7.02
N ASN A 497 17.49 -15.17 7.19
CA ASN A 497 17.18 -14.61 8.51
C ASN A 497 16.06 -15.44 9.17
N PRO A 498 16.30 -16.03 10.36
CA PRO A 498 15.33 -16.89 11.03
C PRO A 498 13.96 -16.26 11.25
N GLU A 499 13.88 -14.93 11.35
CA GLU A 499 12.61 -14.22 11.57
C GLU A 499 11.61 -14.44 10.41
N PHE A 500 12.08 -14.62 9.17
CA PHE A 500 11.20 -14.79 8.01
C PHE A 500 10.70 -16.22 7.81
N LEU A 501 11.26 -17.21 8.52
CA LEU A 501 10.99 -18.63 8.26
C LEU A 501 9.52 -19.00 8.49
N SER A 502 8.87 -18.41 9.49
CA SER A 502 7.45 -18.65 9.76
C SER A 502 6.58 -18.21 8.58
N TYR A 503 6.80 -17.00 8.08
CA TYR A 503 6.12 -16.48 6.88
C TYR A 503 6.36 -17.37 5.65
N TYR A 504 7.61 -17.74 5.36
CA TYR A 504 7.94 -18.57 4.19
C TYR A 504 7.27 -19.95 4.24
N LYS A 505 7.18 -20.58 5.42
CA LYS A 505 6.50 -21.87 5.59
C LYS A 505 5.00 -21.76 5.29
N VAL A 506 4.36 -20.68 5.73
CA VAL A 506 2.94 -20.41 5.43
C VAL A 506 2.73 -20.20 3.93
N GLN A 507 3.60 -19.44 3.27
CA GLN A 507 3.53 -19.23 1.82
C GLN A 507 3.74 -20.53 1.04
N LEU A 508 4.73 -21.35 1.41
CA LEU A 508 4.96 -22.65 0.78
C LEU A 508 3.72 -23.55 0.86
N ALA A 509 3.13 -23.67 2.05
CA ALA A 509 1.92 -24.47 2.26
C ALA A 509 0.73 -23.98 1.42
N LEU A 510 0.57 -22.65 1.28
CA LEU A 510 -0.46 -22.04 0.45
C LEU A 510 -0.29 -22.44 -1.03
N TYR A 511 0.91 -22.24 -1.59
CA TYR A 511 1.17 -22.54 -3.01
C TYR A 511 1.12 -24.04 -3.30
N ASP A 512 1.54 -24.90 -2.38
CA ASP A 512 1.41 -26.35 -2.56
C ASP A 512 -0.05 -26.83 -2.50
N THR A 513 -0.87 -26.22 -1.65
CA THR A 513 -2.32 -26.48 -1.60
C THR A 513 -2.99 -26.07 -2.90
N TRP A 514 -2.76 -24.82 -3.35
CA TRP A 514 -3.32 -24.33 -4.62
C TRP A 514 -2.86 -25.17 -5.81
N LYS A 515 -1.59 -25.56 -5.87
CA LYS A 515 -1.08 -26.44 -6.93
C LYS A 515 -1.81 -27.78 -6.96
N THR A 516 -2.01 -28.42 -5.81
CA THR A 516 -2.71 -29.71 -5.72
C THR A 516 -4.14 -29.57 -6.22
N ILE A 517 -4.90 -28.60 -5.71
CA ILE A 517 -6.32 -28.50 -6.03
C ILE A 517 -6.53 -28.06 -7.49
N ILE A 518 -5.75 -27.09 -8.00
CA ILE A 518 -5.87 -26.68 -9.41
C ILE A 518 -5.52 -27.83 -10.35
N LYS A 519 -4.53 -28.67 -10.00
CA LYS A 519 -4.17 -29.84 -10.80
C LYS A 519 -5.35 -30.80 -10.91
N ASP A 520 -6.07 -31.01 -9.82
CA ASP A 520 -7.18 -31.97 -9.73
C ASP A 520 -8.54 -31.38 -10.11
N GLU A 521 -8.64 -30.07 -10.36
CA GLU A 521 -9.86 -29.41 -10.84
C GLU A 521 -10.37 -30.03 -12.16
N PRO A 522 -11.57 -30.63 -12.19
CA PRO A 522 -12.04 -31.44 -13.32
C PRO A 522 -12.82 -30.65 -14.37
N HIS A 523 -13.15 -29.38 -14.14
CA HIS A 523 -14.02 -28.62 -15.05
C HIS A 523 -13.27 -27.94 -16.20
N TYR A 524 -13.99 -27.75 -17.30
CA TYR A 524 -13.53 -27.04 -18.48
C TYR A 524 -13.69 -25.52 -18.28
N ARG A 525 -12.62 -24.78 -18.60
CA ARG A 525 -12.50 -23.31 -18.55
C ARG A 525 -12.91 -22.70 -17.21
N THR A 526 -12.45 -23.27 -16.12
CA THR A 526 -12.78 -22.79 -14.78
C THR A 526 -12.30 -21.36 -14.52
N VAL A 527 -13.17 -20.56 -13.91
CA VAL A 527 -12.86 -19.25 -13.33
C VAL A 527 -12.76 -19.43 -11.82
N PHE A 528 -11.65 -18.98 -11.24
CA PHE A 528 -11.41 -19.02 -9.81
C PHE A 528 -11.53 -17.61 -9.23
N ILE A 529 -12.40 -17.44 -8.24
CA ILE A 529 -12.69 -16.15 -7.63
C ILE A 529 -12.44 -16.23 -6.13
N ASP A 530 -11.56 -15.36 -5.60
CA ASP A 530 -11.45 -15.14 -4.16
C ASP A 530 -12.46 -14.06 -3.74
N PRO A 531 -13.55 -14.42 -3.01
CA PRO A 531 -14.58 -13.47 -2.63
C PRO A 531 -14.15 -12.55 -1.48
N PHE A 532 -12.92 -12.61 -0.98
CA PHE A 532 -12.47 -11.80 0.16
C PHE A 532 -11.58 -10.61 -0.25
N VAL A 533 -11.02 -10.60 -1.47
CA VAL A 533 -9.96 -9.65 -1.87
C VAL A 533 -10.45 -8.20 -2.08
N VAL A 534 -11.66 -8.04 -2.62
CA VAL A 534 -12.18 -6.73 -3.08
C VAL A 534 -13.21 -6.11 -2.15
N ASN A 535 -13.53 -6.77 -1.04
CA ASN A 535 -14.64 -6.42 -0.16
C ASN A 535 -14.14 -5.75 1.12
N LEU A 536 -15.05 -5.10 1.85
CA LEU A 536 -14.76 -4.52 3.15
C LEU A 536 -15.20 -5.48 4.26
N PRO A 537 -14.36 -5.75 5.28
CA PRO A 537 -14.77 -6.47 6.46
C PRO A 537 -15.70 -5.62 7.33
N ASP A 538 -16.31 -6.25 8.33
CA ASP A 538 -16.95 -5.56 9.44
C ASP A 538 -16.04 -5.52 10.69
N GLU A 539 -16.45 -4.74 11.67
CA GLU A 539 -15.88 -4.71 13.01
C GLU A 539 -16.80 -5.35 14.06
N ASN A 540 -16.17 -5.99 15.04
CA ASN A 540 -16.79 -6.34 16.29
C ASN A 540 -16.51 -5.25 17.34
N VAL A 541 -17.54 -4.88 18.10
CA VAL A 541 -17.43 -3.94 19.21
C VAL A 541 -17.07 -4.73 20.47
N LEU A 542 -15.92 -4.44 21.06
CA LEU A 542 -15.47 -5.07 22.29
C LEU A 542 -16.23 -4.48 23.51
N PRO A 543 -16.29 -5.19 24.66
CA PRO A 543 -17.01 -4.74 25.84
C PRO A 543 -16.55 -3.37 26.38
N ASP A 544 -15.28 -3.03 26.17
CA ASP A 544 -14.67 -1.74 26.55
C ASP A 544 -14.87 -0.64 25.49
N GLY A 545 -15.62 -0.91 24.42
CA GLY A 545 -15.83 0.00 23.30
C GLY A 545 -14.73 -0.03 22.23
N GLY A 546 -13.72 -0.90 22.38
CA GLY A 546 -12.71 -1.16 21.35
C GLY A 546 -13.31 -1.77 20.07
N ARG A 547 -12.51 -1.81 19.02
CA ARG A 547 -12.90 -2.34 17.71
C ARG A 547 -11.92 -3.43 17.27
N GLU A 548 -12.47 -4.59 16.92
CA GLU A 548 -11.72 -5.69 16.34
C GLU A 548 -12.20 -5.91 14.91
N ILE A 549 -11.29 -5.79 13.92
CA ILE A 549 -11.64 -6.05 12.53
C ILE A 549 -11.81 -7.55 12.34
N LYS A 550 -13.02 -7.96 11.94
CA LYS A 550 -13.27 -9.33 11.52
C LYS A 550 -12.87 -9.44 10.06
N HIS A 551 -11.61 -9.75 9.82
CA HIS A 551 -11.05 -9.86 8.46
C HIS A 551 -11.79 -10.88 7.61
N LEU A 552 -11.94 -10.53 6.34
CA LEU A 552 -12.59 -11.36 5.33
C LEU A 552 -11.75 -12.63 5.09
N ASN A 553 -12.21 -13.73 5.67
CA ASN A 553 -11.64 -15.05 5.52
C ASN A 553 -12.69 -16.11 5.88
N VAL A 554 -12.35 -17.36 5.62
CA VAL A 554 -13.23 -18.51 5.88
C VAL A 554 -13.49 -18.78 7.35
N ASP A 555 -12.68 -18.23 8.26
CA ASP A 555 -12.87 -18.42 9.71
C ASP A 555 -13.97 -17.49 10.21
N ASN A 556 -13.98 -16.24 9.75
CA ASN A 556 -14.90 -15.19 10.18
C ASN A 556 -16.21 -15.13 9.36
N TYR A 557 -16.20 -15.56 8.10
CA TYR A 557 -17.36 -15.42 7.19
C TYR A 557 -17.75 -16.74 6.53
N GLY A 558 -19.06 -16.93 6.38
CA GLY A 558 -19.64 -17.89 5.46
C GLY A 558 -19.77 -17.29 4.07
N VAL A 559 -19.61 -18.13 3.05
CA VAL A 559 -19.80 -17.76 1.64
C VAL A 559 -20.96 -18.59 1.09
N THR A 560 -21.95 -17.92 0.52
CA THR A 560 -23.02 -18.58 -0.25
C THR A 560 -23.03 -18.03 -1.66
N VAL A 561 -23.38 -18.88 -2.63
CA VAL A 561 -23.31 -18.54 -4.06
C VAL A 561 -24.60 -18.98 -4.73
N LYS A 562 -25.09 -18.17 -5.66
CA LYS A 562 -26.28 -18.44 -6.46
C LYS A 562 -26.00 -18.11 -7.92
N VAL A 563 -26.32 -19.04 -8.82
CA VAL A 563 -26.24 -18.82 -10.26
C VAL A 563 -27.36 -17.89 -10.72
N LEU A 564 -27.05 -16.93 -11.58
CA LEU A 564 -28.04 -16.01 -12.16
C LEU A 564 -28.24 -16.25 -13.66
N GLY A 565 -27.16 -16.44 -14.42
CA GLY A 565 -27.20 -16.75 -15.85
C GLY A 565 -26.42 -15.75 -16.69
N VAL A 566 -26.92 -15.43 -17.89
CA VAL A 566 -26.19 -14.62 -18.89
C VAL A 566 -26.97 -13.34 -19.18
N GLY A 567 -26.29 -12.19 -19.17
CA GLY A 567 -26.93 -10.91 -19.46
C GLY A 567 -26.02 -9.71 -19.21
N LYS A 568 -26.59 -8.66 -18.60
CA LYS A 568 -25.93 -7.39 -18.29
C LYS A 568 -26.51 -6.76 -17.02
N LEU A 569 -25.90 -5.67 -16.55
CA LEU A 569 -26.50 -4.83 -15.51
C LEU A 569 -27.38 -3.73 -16.14
N ASN A 570 -28.54 -3.46 -15.55
CA ASN A 570 -29.42 -2.35 -15.94
C ASN A 570 -28.93 -0.99 -15.38
N SER A 571 -29.69 0.09 -15.61
CA SER A 571 -29.37 1.43 -15.11
C SER A 571 -29.34 1.57 -13.58
N GLN A 572 -29.93 0.60 -12.86
CA GLN A 572 -29.98 0.52 -11.40
C GLN A 572 -28.93 -0.47 -10.86
N ASN A 573 -27.97 -0.92 -11.70
CA ASN A 573 -26.97 -1.93 -11.37
C ASN A 573 -27.54 -3.30 -10.97
N GLN A 574 -28.77 -3.62 -11.38
CA GLN A 574 -29.37 -4.94 -11.16
C GLN A 574 -29.17 -5.85 -12.38
N PHE A 575 -29.01 -7.15 -12.15
CA PHE A 575 -28.89 -8.13 -13.23
C PHE A 575 -30.16 -8.19 -14.09
N GLU A 576 -29.98 -8.06 -15.40
CA GLU A 576 -30.99 -8.23 -16.44
C GLU A 576 -30.46 -9.27 -17.44
N GLY A 577 -31.08 -10.46 -17.45
CA GLY A 577 -30.62 -11.57 -18.28
C GLY A 577 -31.48 -12.83 -18.15
N ASN A 578 -31.00 -13.91 -18.76
CA ASN A 578 -31.67 -15.21 -18.76
C ASN A 578 -30.90 -16.20 -17.89
N VAL A 579 -31.62 -17.03 -17.14
CA VAL A 579 -31.04 -18.16 -16.42
C VAL A 579 -30.44 -19.16 -17.42
N ASP A 580 -29.25 -19.68 -17.10
CA ASP A 580 -28.55 -20.68 -17.91
C ASP A 580 -28.24 -21.90 -17.05
N ASP A 581 -28.89 -23.02 -17.32
CA ASP A 581 -28.74 -24.26 -16.56
C ASP A 581 -27.36 -24.92 -16.72
N HIS A 582 -26.60 -24.54 -17.77
CA HIS A 582 -25.23 -25.00 -17.99
C HIS A 582 -24.20 -24.21 -17.19
N LEU A 583 -24.55 -23.01 -16.69
CA LEU A 583 -23.67 -22.23 -15.85
C LEU A 583 -23.71 -22.76 -14.41
N LYS A 584 -22.54 -22.93 -13.80
CA LYS A 584 -22.38 -23.35 -12.40
C LYS A 584 -21.45 -22.42 -11.65
N CYS A 585 -21.77 -22.19 -10.39
CA CYS A 585 -20.98 -21.41 -9.46
C CYS A 585 -21.08 -22.04 -8.07
N GLU A 586 -19.94 -22.44 -7.53
CA GLU A 586 -19.87 -23.22 -6.29
C GLU A 586 -18.78 -22.66 -5.38
N TRP A 587 -19.03 -22.67 -4.07
CA TRP A 587 -18.00 -22.37 -3.09
C TRP A 587 -17.15 -23.61 -2.82
N ASN A 588 -15.85 -23.53 -3.09
CA ASN A 588 -14.89 -24.57 -2.72
C ASN A 588 -14.15 -24.16 -1.43
N PRO A 589 -14.46 -24.77 -0.27
CA PRO A 589 -13.87 -24.40 1.02
C PRO A 589 -12.37 -24.73 1.13
N GLU A 590 -11.87 -25.73 0.40
CA GLU A 590 -10.45 -26.11 0.41
C GLU A 590 -9.61 -25.09 -0.38
N LEU A 591 -10.09 -24.65 -1.54
CA LEU A 591 -9.49 -23.55 -2.30
C LEU A 591 -9.67 -22.19 -1.62
N LYS A 592 -10.70 -22.06 -0.79
CA LYS A 592 -11.22 -20.79 -0.29
C LYS A 592 -11.62 -19.86 -1.44
N GLN A 593 -12.17 -20.42 -2.51
CA GLN A 593 -12.56 -19.70 -3.72
C GLN A 593 -13.93 -20.15 -4.22
N ILE A 594 -14.60 -19.25 -4.92
CA ILE A 594 -15.76 -19.57 -5.74
C ILE A 594 -15.24 -20.07 -7.09
N VAL A 595 -15.73 -21.23 -7.49
CA VAL A 595 -15.41 -21.92 -8.73
C VAL A 595 -16.59 -21.73 -9.67
N MET A 596 -16.35 -21.04 -10.78
CA MET A 596 -17.37 -20.77 -11.79
C MET A 596 -16.97 -21.45 -13.10
N TYR A 597 -17.87 -22.26 -13.66
CA TYR A 597 -17.60 -23.10 -14.82
C TYR A 597 -18.89 -23.35 -15.62
N ARG A 598 -18.73 -23.91 -16.82
CA ARG A 598 -19.85 -24.30 -17.69
C ARG A 598 -19.84 -25.82 -17.92
N LEU A 599 -21.04 -26.37 -18.08
CA LEU A 599 -21.26 -27.78 -18.48
C LEU A 599 -21.25 -27.98 -20.00
N ASP A 600 -21.28 -26.89 -20.76
CA ASP A 600 -21.07 -26.85 -22.20
C ASP A 600 -19.72 -26.18 -22.54
N ASP A 601 -19.32 -26.20 -23.81
CA ASP A 601 -18.04 -25.63 -24.26
C ASP A 601 -18.17 -24.22 -24.85
N ARG A 602 -19.27 -23.52 -24.52
CA ARG A 602 -19.57 -22.19 -25.03
C ARG A 602 -18.63 -21.14 -24.44
N ILE A 603 -18.14 -20.24 -25.29
CA ILE A 603 -17.49 -18.99 -24.85
C ILE A 603 -18.54 -17.91 -24.61
N THR A 604 -18.24 -16.95 -23.74
CA THR A 604 -19.15 -15.82 -23.51
C THR A 604 -19.23 -14.95 -24.77
N PRO A 605 -20.43 -14.73 -25.34
CA PRO A 605 -20.60 -13.90 -26.53
C PRO A 605 -20.12 -12.45 -26.32
N SER A 606 -19.71 -11.79 -27.40
CA SER A 606 -19.33 -10.37 -27.36
C SER A 606 -20.54 -9.52 -26.95
N GLY A 607 -20.38 -8.72 -25.89
CA GLY A 607 -21.44 -7.85 -25.33
C GLY A 607 -22.21 -8.47 -24.16
N ASP A 608 -22.10 -9.78 -23.94
CA ASP A 608 -22.72 -10.48 -22.82
C ASP A 608 -21.73 -10.73 -21.67
N THR A 609 -22.24 -11.05 -20.50
CA THR A 609 -21.47 -11.43 -19.32
C THR A 609 -22.20 -12.53 -18.54
N GLU A 610 -21.44 -13.45 -17.94
CA GLU A 610 -21.97 -14.53 -17.11
C GLU A 610 -22.04 -14.04 -15.66
N PHE A 611 -23.16 -14.30 -14.99
CA PHE A 611 -23.47 -13.77 -13.67
C PHE A 611 -23.74 -14.87 -12.66
N CYS A 612 -23.11 -14.71 -11.51
CA CYS A 612 -23.49 -15.34 -10.24
C CYS A 612 -23.59 -14.26 -9.18
N SER A 613 -24.38 -14.47 -8.14
CA SER A 613 -24.34 -13.66 -6.92
C SER A 613 -23.64 -14.43 -5.82
N TYR A 614 -22.91 -13.72 -4.97
CA TYR A 614 -22.34 -14.28 -3.74
C TYR A 614 -22.72 -13.41 -2.55
N THR A 615 -22.90 -14.05 -1.40
CA THR A 615 -23.21 -13.37 -0.14
C THR A 615 -22.16 -13.76 0.88
N LEU A 616 -21.56 -12.74 1.50
CA LEU A 616 -20.70 -12.88 2.67
C LEU A 616 -21.56 -12.71 3.91
N THR A 617 -21.49 -13.63 4.85
CA THR A 617 -22.23 -13.56 6.13
C THR A 617 -21.27 -13.74 7.29
N MET A 618 -21.22 -12.77 8.20
CA MET A 618 -20.38 -12.87 9.39
C MET A 618 -20.87 -14.01 10.29
N LYS A 619 -19.99 -14.93 10.66
CA LYS A 619 -20.36 -16.08 11.50
C LYS A 619 -20.71 -15.70 12.93
N SER A 620 -20.00 -14.72 13.51
CA SER A 620 -20.26 -14.24 14.87
C SER A 620 -21.54 -13.40 14.98
N ASN A 621 -22.04 -12.87 13.86
CA ASN A 621 -23.31 -12.13 13.82
C ASN A 621 -23.95 -12.28 12.43
N PRO A 622 -24.81 -13.28 12.21
CA PRO A 622 -25.42 -13.54 10.90
C PRO A 622 -26.30 -12.41 10.36
N ALA A 623 -26.71 -11.43 11.18
CA ALA A 623 -27.42 -10.24 10.70
C ALA A 623 -26.51 -9.32 9.87
N LYS A 624 -25.18 -9.44 10.00
CA LYS A 624 -24.18 -8.75 9.18
C LYS A 624 -23.90 -9.60 7.94
N SER A 625 -24.60 -9.29 6.85
CA SER A 625 -24.43 -9.93 5.54
C SER A 625 -24.43 -8.89 4.42
N SER A 626 -23.68 -9.13 3.35
CA SER A 626 -23.71 -8.30 2.15
C SER A 626 -23.57 -9.15 0.89
N THR A 627 -24.27 -8.75 -0.18
CA THR A 627 -24.39 -9.50 -1.44
C THR A 627 -23.91 -8.71 -2.64
N ALA A 628 -23.19 -9.37 -3.55
CA ALA A 628 -22.69 -8.78 -4.78
C ALA A 628 -22.68 -9.76 -5.96
N TYR A 629 -22.39 -9.24 -7.16
CA TYR A 629 -22.27 -10.05 -8.38
C TYR A 629 -20.82 -10.45 -8.69
N ILE A 630 -20.67 -11.66 -9.20
CA ILE A 630 -19.51 -12.11 -9.98
C ILE A 630 -19.91 -11.99 -11.44
N MET A 631 -19.09 -11.27 -12.19
CA MET A 631 -19.22 -10.99 -13.61
C MET A 631 -18.04 -11.64 -14.32
N ALA A 632 -18.29 -12.76 -15.00
CA ALA A 632 -17.24 -13.52 -15.66
C ALA A 632 -17.44 -13.61 -17.17
N ASN A 633 -16.33 -13.75 -17.89
CA ASN A 633 -16.35 -14.16 -19.29
C ASN A 633 -15.47 -15.39 -19.48
N PHE A 634 -16.03 -16.40 -20.15
CA PHE A 634 -15.32 -17.58 -20.60
C PHE A 634 -14.75 -17.32 -21.98
N ALA A 635 -13.43 -17.39 -22.11
CA ALA A 635 -12.70 -17.29 -23.36
C ALA A 635 -11.98 -18.61 -23.64
N ASN A 636 -11.72 -18.87 -24.93
CA ASN A 636 -10.85 -19.96 -25.33
C ASN A 636 -9.40 -19.66 -24.93
N ILE A 637 -8.68 -20.64 -24.38
CA ILE A 637 -7.28 -20.52 -24.02
C ILE A 637 -6.41 -21.08 -25.15
N GLU A 638 -5.46 -20.28 -25.63
CA GLU A 638 -4.54 -20.72 -26.68
C GLU A 638 -3.73 -21.98 -26.28
N PRO A 639 -3.47 -22.90 -27.22
CA PRO A 639 -2.57 -24.02 -26.98
C PRO A 639 -1.12 -23.53 -26.83
N ILE A 640 -0.30 -24.32 -26.16
CA ILE A 640 1.12 -24.01 -25.93
C ILE A 640 1.98 -24.91 -26.82
N ALA A 641 2.75 -24.30 -27.73
CA ALA A 641 3.74 -24.99 -28.55
C ALA A 641 5.15 -24.78 -27.99
N LYS A 642 5.95 -25.84 -27.93
CA LYS A 642 7.33 -25.83 -27.42
C LYS A 642 8.34 -26.07 -28.53
N ASP A 643 9.56 -25.59 -28.32
CA ASP A 643 10.64 -25.86 -29.26
C ASP A 643 10.94 -27.36 -29.34
N ALA A 644 11.22 -27.84 -30.55
CA ALA A 644 11.58 -29.22 -30.83
C ALA A 644 12.99 -29.29 -31.42
N SER A 645 13.72 -30.37 -31.15
CA SER A 645 15.08 -30.57 -31.67
C SER A 645 15.22 -31.96 -32.25
N TYR A 646 15.67 -32.03 -33.50
CA TYR A 646 15.89 -33.27 -34.23
C TYR A 646 17.29 -33.30 -34.82
N THR A 647 17.85 -34.51 -34.95
CA THR A 647 19.16 -34.72 -35.58
C THR A 647 18.96 -35.20 -37.01
N ILE A 648 19.63 -34.55 -37.97
CA ILE A 648 19.68 -34.99 -39.37
C ILE A 648 21.07 -35.55 -39.67
N GLN A 649 21.11 -36.71 -40.33
CA GLN A 649 22.36 -37.36 -40.71
C GLN A 649 22.95 -36.72 -41.97
N HIS A 650 24.21 -36.27 -41.89
CA HIS A 650 24.96 -35.77 -43.04
C HIS A 650 25.16 -36.87 -44.10
N GLY A 651 24.98 -36.53 -45.37
CA GLY A 651 25.16 -37.44 -46.52
C GLY A 651 24.04 -38.47 -46.69
N GLY A 652 23.04 -38.51 -45.79
CA GLY A 652 21.89 -39.40 -45.89
C GLY A 652 20.76 -38.78 -46.72
N SER A 653 20.11 -39.58 -47.58
CA SER A 653 18.87 -39.19 -48.29
C SER A 653 17.60 -39.31 -47.42
N GLN A 654 17.76 -39.63 -46.12
CA GLN A 654 16.67 -39.99 -45.24
C GLN A 654 15.87 -38.75 -44.80
N SER A 655 14.56 -38.83 -44.99
CA SER A 655 13.60 -37.90 -44.38
C SER A 655 13.55 -38.15 -42.86
N VAL A 656 13.47 -37.08 -42.08
CA VAL A 656 13.19 -37.16 -40.64
C VAL A 656 11.70 -37.02 -40.42
N ASP A 657 11.10 -38.05 -39.83
CA ASP A 657 9.70 -38.04 -39.41
C ASP A 657 9.57 -37.29 -38.10
N VAL A 658 8.69 -36.29 -38.10
CA VAL A 658 8.51 -35.36 -36.99
C VAL A 658 7.02 -35.28 -36.64
N ASN A 659 6.71 -35.49 -35.36
CA ASN A 659 5.37 -35.28 -34.82
C ASN A 659 5.36 -34.05 -33.92
N LEU A 660 5.01 -32.88 -34.47
CA LEU A 660 5.06 -31.63 -33.71
C LEU A 660 4.00 -31.52 -32.61
N LEU A 661 2.92 -32.33 -32.67
CA LEU A 661 1.92 -32.33 -31.61
C LEU A 661 2.43 -32.95 -30.31
N GLU A 662 3.51 -33.75 -30.33
CA GLU A 662 4.19 -34.21 -29.11
C GLU A 662 4.86 -33.05 -28.34
N TYR A 663 5.09 -31.92 -29.02
CA TYR A 663 5.70 -30.70 -28.46
C TYR A 663 4.65 -29.61 -28.22
N ALA A 664 3.36 -29.94 -28.33
CA ALA A 664 2.26 -29.03 -28.05
C ALA A 664 1.30 -29.62 -27.01
N ASN A 665 0.62 -28.77 -26.27
CA ASN A 665 -0.48 -29.16 -25.39
C ASN A 665 -1.57 -28.09 -25.40
N ASP A 666 -2.82 -28.54 -25.25
CA ASP A 666 -4.00 -27.69 -25.12
C ASP A 666 -4.68 -27.90 -23.76
N ASP A 667 -3.89 -28.24 -22.73
CA ASP A 667 -4.41 -28.54 -21.40
C ASP A 667 -4.77 -27.26 -20.61
N GLY A 668 -4.58 -26.08 -21.23
CA GLY A 668 -4.85 -24.77 -20.64
C GLY A 668 -6.34 -24.54 -20.34
N ASP A 669 -7.22 -25.06 -21.18
CA ASP A 669 -8.67 -25.03 -20.98
C ASP A 669 -9.16 -26.01 -19.91
N GLY A 670 -8.34 -26.94 -19.43
CA GLY A 670 -8.77 -27.96 -18.45
C GLY A 670 -9.39 -29.20 -19.08
N SER A 671 -10.07 -30.02 -18.26
CA SER A 671 -10.58 -31.32 -18.72
C SER A 671 -11.91 -31.17 -19.46
N THR A 672 -12.05 -31.84 -20.59
CA THR A 672 -13.29 -31.90 -21.36
C THR A 672 -14.25 -32.97 -20.87
N THR A 673 -13.81 -33.87 -19.98
CA THR A 673 -14.59 -35.05 -19.53
C THR A 673 -15.89 -34.71 -18.80
N THR A 674 -15.98 -33.49 -18.25
CA THR A 674 -17.16 -32.99 -17.52
C THR A 674 -18.17 -32.28 -18.42
N LEU A 675 -17.84 -32.08 -19.71
CA LEU A 675 -18.76 -31.49 -20.69
C LEU A 675 -19.90 -32.45 -21.01
N VAL A 676 -21.15 -31.95 -20.94
CA VAL A 676 -22.35 -32.76 -21.19
C VAL A 676 -22.47 -33.14 -22.66
N ASN A 677 -22.18 -32.21 -23.56
CA ASN A 677 -22.38 -32.41 -25.00
C ASN A 677 -21.14 -32.94 -25.72
N ASN A 678 -19.92 -32.64 -25.21
CA ASN A 678 -18.65 -32.91 -25.90
C ASN A 678 -17.57 -33.52 -24.97
N PRO A 679 -17.83 -34.63 -24.26
CA PRO A 679 -16.90 -35.19 -23.26
C PRO A 679 -15.57 -35.70 -23.85
N ASN A 680 -15.54 -36.00 -25.15
CA ASN A 680 -14.36 -36.47 -25.89
C ASN A 680 -13.85 -35.43 -26.91
N LYS A 681 -14.07 -34.14 -26.63
CA LYS A 681 -13.59 -33.06 -27.50
C LYS A 681 -12.10 -33.22 -27.80
N SER A 682 -11.75 -33.14 -29.09
CA SER A 682 -10.34 -33.18 -29.52
C SER A 682 -9.54 -32.07 -28.84
N LYS A 683 -8.26 -32.31 -28.56
CA LYS A 683 -7.35 -31.26 -28.08
C LYS A 683 -6.95 -30.30 -29.20
N PHE A 684 -6.86 -30.81 -30.41
CA PHE A 684 -6.34 -30.07 -31.55
C PHE A 684 -7.36 -30.02 -32.68
N TYR A 685 -7.18 -29.04 -33.57
CA TYR A 685 -8.07 -28.80 -34.69
C TYR A 685 -8.27 -30.04 -35.59
N LEU A 686 -9.53 -30.37 -35.84
CA LEU A 686 -9.96 -31.35 -36.83
C LEU A 686 -10.63 -30.62 -37.99
N ASN A 687 -10.37 -31.06 -39.23
CA ASN A 687 -11.07 -30.55 -40.41
C ASN A 687 -12.52 -31.05 -40.49
N GLU A 688 -13.28 -30.61 -41.51
CA GLU A 688 -14.67 -31.04 -41.74
C GLU A 688 -14.87 -32.56 -41.89
N LYS A 689 -13.82 -33.30 -42.22
CA LYS A 689 -13.81 -34.77 -42.35
C LYS A 689 -13.46 -35.48 -41.04
N GLY A 690 -13.20 -34.74 -39.96
CA GLY A 690 -12.75 -35.27 -38.68
C GLY A 690 -11.26 -35.65 -38.66
N GLU A 691 -10.46 -35.20 -39.64
CA GLU A 691 -9.03 -35.46 -39.69
C GLU A 691 -8.24 -34.36 -38.99
N GLU A 692 -7.27 -34.74 -38.15
CA GLU A 692 -6.41 -33.78 -37.46
C GLU A 692 -5.53 -33.02 -38.44
N LEU A 693 -5.60 -31.69 -38.38
CA LEU A 693 -4.92 -30.76 -39.27
C LEU A 693 -4.48 -29.48 -38.55
N ALA A 694 -3.83 -29.65 -37.40
CA ALA A 694 -3.61 -28.58 -36.44
C ALA A 694 -2.29 -27.81 -36.59
N ILE A 695 -1.34 -28.26 -37.41
CA ILE A 695 0.01 -27.66 -37.48
C ILE A 695 0.08 -26.67 -38.63
N ARG A 696 0.55 -25.44 -38.38
CA ARG A 696 0.94 -24.50 -39.44
C ARG A 696 2.42 -24.20 -39.39
N ILE A 697 3.09 -24.31 -40.54
CA ILE A 697 4.48 -23.89 -40.68
C ILE A 697 4.53 -22.37 -40.87
N GLY A 698 5.34 -21.71 -40.05
CA GLY A 698 5.65 -20.28 -40.15
C GLY A 698 6.77 -20.04 -41.16
N LYS A 699 7.98 -19.73 -40.66
CA LYS A 699 9.15 -19.45 -41.51
C LYS A 699 9.88 -20.73 -41.87
N LEU A 700 9.84 -21.12 -43.15
CA LEU A 700 10.59 -22.25 -43.69
C LEU A 700 11.80 -21.75 -44.50
N PRO A 701 13.05 -22.14 -44.17
CA PRO A 701 14.21 -21.76 -44.97
C PRO A 701 14.28 -22.56 -46.28
N ASP A 702 14.75 -21.92 -47.35
CA ASP A 702 14.82 -22.51 -48.70
C ASP A 702 15.45 -23.91 -48.78
N PRO A 703 16.54 -24.23 -48.04
CA PRO A 703 17.16 -25.55 -48.11
C PRO A 703 16.36 -26.70 -47.48
N VAL A 704 15.28 -26.40 -46.77
CA VAL A 704 14.42 -27.39 -46.10
C VAL A 704 13.15 -27.61 -46.90
N SER A 705 12.73 -28.86 -47.04
CA SER A 705 11.44 -29.26 -47.61
C SER A 705 10.64 -30.06 -46.59
N ILE A 706 9.34 -29.81 -46.54
CA ILE A 706 8.40 -30.49 -45.63
C ILE A 706 7.25 -31.04 -46.45
N THR A 707 7.00 -32.35 -46.33
CA THR A 707 5.72 -32.98 -46.70
C THR A 707 5.05 -33.52 -45.43
N ALA A 708 3.78 -33.90 -45.50
CA ALA A 708 3.08 -34.48 -44.36
C ALA A 708 2.07 -35.52 -44.83
N ASP A 709 1.67 -36.41 -43.92
CA ASP A 709 0.62 -37.40 -44.17
C ASP A 709 -0.69 -36.75 -44.65
N ARG A 710 -1.00 -35.55 -44.13
CA ARG A 710 -2.22 -34.79 -44.45
C ARG A 710 -1.93 -33.31 -44.60
N THR A 711 -2.60 -32.67 -45.56
CA THR A 711 -2.54 -31.22 -45.78
C THR A 711 -3.92 -30.66 -46.13
N GLY A 712 -4.16 -29.39 -45.80
CA GLY A 712 -5.43 -28.70 -46.10
C GLY A 712 -5.42 -27.25 -45.61
N PRO A 713 -6.53 -26.52 -45.72
CA PRO A 713 -6.64 -25.15 -45.21
C PRO A 713 -6.62 -25.11 -43.67
N CYS A 714 -5.98 -24.09 -43.10
CA CYS A 714 -6.04 -23.80 -41.66
C CYS A 714 -7.41 -23.23 -41.22
N PRO A 715 -7.75 -23.26 -39.92
CA PRO A 715 -9.03 -22.71 -39.43
C PRO A 715 -9.09 -21.17 -39.42
N GLY A 716 -10.31 -20.66 -39.27
CA GLY A 716 -10.58 -19.27 -38.87
C GLY A 716 -10.05 -18.21 -39.85
N SER A 717 -9.39 -17.17 -39.33
CA SER A 717 -8.81 -16.10 -40.15
C SER A 717 -7.64 -16.56 -41.02
N ASP A 718 -7.08 -17.74 -40.75
CA ASP A 718 -5.92 -18.30 -41.44
C ASP A 718 -6.30 -19.27 -42.57
N LEU A 719 -7.57 -19.31 -43.02
CA LEU A 719 -8.04 -20.18 -44.12
C LEU A 719 -7.21 -20.15 -45.41
N LYS A 720 -6.42 -19.09 -45.64
CA LYS A 720 -5.50 -18.96 -46.78
C LYS A 720 -4.15 -19.66 -46.58
N SER A 721 -3.81 -20.04 -45.35
CA SER A 721 -2.62 -20.80 -44.99
C SER A 721 -2.87 -22.30 -45.10
N THR A 722 -1.79 -23.05 -45.33
CA THR A 722 -1.80 -24.52 -45.32
C THR A 722 -1.51 -25.03 -43.93
N CYS A 723 -2.37 -25.90 -43.43
CA CYS A 723 -2.18 -26.67 -42.23
C CYS A 723 -1.85 -28.13 -42.58
N TYR A 724 -1.12 -28.76 -41.66
CA TYR A 724 -0.54 -30.10 -41.77
C TYR A 724 -1.03 -30.95 -40.60
N GLY A 725 -1.10 -32.26 -40.82
CA GLY A 725 -1.46 -33.22 -39.76
C GLY A 725 -0.84 -34.58 -40.00
N GLY A 726 -0.78 -35.40 -38.95
CA GLY A 726 0.00 -36.63 -38.95
C GLY A 726 1.51 -36.35 -38.86
N LYS A 727 2.34 -37.29 -39.30
CA LYS A 727 3.80 -37.10 -39.33
C LYS A 727 4.19 -36.11 -40.43
N LEU A 728 5.10 -35.22 -40.09
CA LEU A 728 5.78 -34.35 -41.03
C LEU A 728 7.07 -35.03 -41.46
N HIS A 729 7.31 -35.08 -42.76
CA HIS A 729 8.50 -35.64 -43.37
C HIS A 729 9.42 -34.51 -43.81
N ILE A 730 10.53 -34.34 -43.08
CA ILE A 730 11.45 -33.23 -43.26
C ILE A 730 12.70 -33.70 -43.99
N GLN A 731 13.01 -33.08 -45.12
CA GLN A 731 14.18 -33.40 -45.93
C GLN A 731 14.98 -32.14 -46.28
N ILE A 732 16.30 -32.20 -46.13
CA ILE A 732 17.22 -31.17 -46.64
C ILE A 732 17.37 -31.38 -48.14
N LYS A 733 17.16 -30.33 -48.94
CA LYS A 733 17.24 -30.38 -50.41
C LYS A 733 18.65 -30.76 -50.91
N ASN A 734 19.69 -30.42 -50.14
CA ASN A 734 21.07 -30.84 -50.39
C ASN A 734 21.58 -31.68 -49.22
N THR A 735 21.70 -33.00 -49.43
CA THR A 735 22.11 -33.96 -48.39
C THR A 735 23.59 -33.84 -47.98
N LEU A 736 24.40 -33.12 -48.75
CA LEU A 736 25.81 -32.81 -48.43
C LEU A 736 25.95 -31.48 -47.69
N ASP A 737 24.85 -30.79 -47.38
CA ASP A 737 24.91 -29.55 -46.62
C ASP A 737 25.19 -29.88 -45.14
N PRO A 738 26.28 -29.36 -44.53
CA PRO A 738 26.65 -29.64 -43.14
C PRO A 738 25.98 -28.67 -42.14
N PHE A 739 25.10 -27.76 -42.57
CA PHE A 739 24.56 -26.71 -41.71
C PHE A 739 23.37 -27.17 -40.86
N ASN A 740 23.24 -26.55 -39.68
CA ASN A 740 22.01 -26.59 -38.89
C ASN A 740 20.96 -25.67 -39.51
N TYR A 741 19.70 -26.10 -39.45
CA TYR A 741 18.55 -25.31 -39.88
C TYR A 741 17.55 -25.15 -38.76
N LYS A 742 16.67 -24.15 -38.94
CA LYS A 742 15.50 -23.99 -38.08
C LYS A 742 14.33 -23.46 -38.88
N PHE A 743 13.13 -23.84 -38.48
CA PHE A 743 11.89 -23.28 -38.98
C PHE A 743 10.92 -23.09 -37.83
N THR A 744 9.94 -22.21 -37.99
CA THR A 744 8.93 -21.97 -36.96
C THR A 744 7.61 -22.66 -37.28
N TYR A 745 6.84 -22.99 -36.24
CA TYR A 745 5.52 -23.60 -36.37
C TYR A 745 4.55 -23.07 -35.32
N PHE A 746 3.27 -23.27 -35.59
CA PHE A 746 2.13 -22.95 -34.75
C PHE A 746 1.20 -24.16 -34.67
N VAL A 747 0.41 -24.25 -33.61
CA VAL A 747 -0.60 -25.29 -33.42
C VAL A 747 -1.95 -24.65 -33.16
N TYR A 748 -3.01 -25.18 -33.77
CA TYR A 748 -4.39 -24.78 -33.53
C TYR A 748 -5.08 -25.75 -32.59
N ASP A 749 -5.79 -25.21 -31.61
CA ASP A 749 -6.68 -26.00 -30.76
C ASP A 749 -7.96 -26.42 -31.49
N ALA A 750 -8.81 -27.20 -30.83
CA ALA A 750 -10.08 -27.64 -31.40
C ALA A 750 -11.07 -26.50 -31.72
N ASN A 751 -10.88 -25.31 -31.14
CA ASN A 751 -11.68 -24.13 -31.43
C ASN A 751 -11.05 -23.20 -32.49
N GLY A 752 -9.89 -23.58 -33.04
CA GLY A 752 -9.20 -22.85 -34.10
C GLY A 752 -8.41 -21.64 -33.62
N LEU A 753 -8.12 -21.52 -32.31
CA LEU A 753 -7.21 -20.50 -31.79
C LEU A 753 -5.75 -20.99 -31.90
N VAL A 754 -4.85 -20.07 -32.24
CA VAL A 754 -3.47 -20.37 -32.57
C VAL A 754 -2.55 -20.25 -31.34
N SER A 755 -1.58 -21.15 -31.22
CA SER A 755 -0.53 -21.13 -30.19
C SER A 755 0.44 -19.95 -30.35
N ASN A 756 1.34 -19.81 -29.36
CA ASN A 756 2.60 -19.10 -29.55
C ASN A 756 3.44 -19.70 -30.71
N GLU A 757 4.34 -18.89 -31.29
CA GLU A 757 5.35 -19.38 -32.24
C GLU A 757 6.36 -20.27 -31.50
N ALA A 758 6.65 -21.44 -32.05
CA ALA A 758 7.68 -22.36 -31.56
C ALA A 758 8.68 -22.70 -32.68
N THR A 759 9.89 -23.10 -32.31
CA THR A 759 10.99 -23.36 -33.25
C THR A 759 11.35 -24.83 -33.30
N VAL A 760 11.48 -25.36 -34.51
CA VAL A 760 12.10 -26.66 -34.75
C VAL A 760 13.56 -26.45 -35.12
N TYR A 761 14.46 -27.03 -34.35
CA TYR A 761 15.90 -27.05 -34.61
C TYR A 761 16.30 -28.36 -35.27
N LEU A 762 16.91 -28.27 -36.44
CA LEU A 762 17.44 -29.39 -37.21
C LEU A 762 18.96 -29.37 -37.09
N ASN A 763 19.49 -30.20 -36.19
CA ASN A 763 20.91 -30.28 -35.87
C ASN A 763 21.58 -31.31 -36.77
N ASN A 764 22.53 -30.88 -37.59
CA ASN A 764 23.25 -31.73 -38.51
C ASN A 764 24.35 -32.52 -37.78
N SER A 765 24.44 -33.83 -38.01
CA SER A 765 25.39 -34.72 -37.34
C SER A 765 26.87 -34.37 -37.60
N GLU A 766 27.20 -33.65 -38.68
CA GLU A 766 28.58 -33.24 -39.00
C GLU A 766 28.96 -31.87 -38.40
N MET A 767 27.99 -31.06 -37.93
CA MET A 767 28.25 -29.72 -37.42
C MET A 767 28.77 -29.76 -35.96
N LYS A 768 30.06 -29.49 -35.76
CA LYS A 768 30.66 -29.33 -34.43
C LYS A 768 30.29 -27.97 -33.80
N SER A 769 30.18 -27.93 -32.47
CA SER A 769 29.86 -26.74 -31.64
C SER A 769 30.74 -25.51 -31.88
N ASP A 770 31.92 -25.73 -32.44
CA ASP A 770 33.06 -24.84 -32.58
C ASP A 770 33.37 -24.54 -34.08
N SER A 771 32.44 -24.91 -34.96
CA SER A 771 32.50 -24.63 -36.41
C SER A 771 32.29 -23.14 -36.72
N VAL A 772 33.22 -22.53 -37.46
CA VAL A 772 33.15 -21.15 -37.98
C VAL A 772 32.16 -21.01 -39.16
N ARG A 773 31.57 -22.12 -39.62
CA ARG A 773 30.66 -22.17 -40.77
C ARG A 773 29.23 -21.83 -40.32
N LYS A 774 28.80 -20.57 -40.49
CA LYS A 774 27.40 -20.14 -40.25
C LYS A 774 26.56 -20.34 -41.51
N SER A 775 25.34 -20.88 -41.35
CA SER A 775 24.42 -21.07 -42.47
C SER A 775 24.02 -19.71 -43.05
N GLY A 776 24.12 -19.59 -44.38
CA GLY A 776 23.80 -18.38 -45.12
C GLY A 776 22.28 -18.21 -45.27
N GLY A 777 21.62 -17.74 -44.22
CA GLY A 777 20.24 -17.26 -44.26
C GLY A 777 20.22 -15.81 -43.77
N GLY A 778 19.93 -14.86 -44.67
CA GLY A 778 19.92 -13.45 -44.34
C GLY A 778 18.86 -13.08 -43.30
N SER A 779 19.28 -12.95 -42.03
CA SER A 779 18.59 -12.05 -41.09
C SER A 779 19.33 -10.72 -41.09
N MET A 780 18.68 -9.64 -41.49
CA MET A 780 19.16 -8.28 -41.22
C MET A 780 19.22 -8.09 -39.70
N GLY A 781 20.41 -8.30 -39.14
CA GLY A 781 20.73 -7.92 -37.77
C GLY A 781 20.88 -6.40 -37.67
N TRP A 782 20.39 -5.84 -36.57
CA TRP A 782 20.44 -4.43 -36.18
C TRP A 782 21.83 -3.76 -36.31
N LEU A 783 22.91 -4.55 -36.36
CA LEU A 783 24.29 -4.08 -36.56
C LEU A 783 24.57 -3.54 -37.98
N SER A 784 23.74 -3.87 -38.97
CA SER A 784 23.83 -3.30 -40.32
C SER A 784 23.29 -1.86 -40.42
N LEU A 785 22.47 -1.42 -39.44
CA LEU A 785 21.97 -0.05 -39.37
C LEU A 785 23.05 0.96 -38.92
N PHE A 786 23.99 0.53 -38.07
CA PHE A 786 25.09 1.40 -37.59
C PHE A 786 26.17 1.63 -38.66
N GLY A 787 26.36 0.68 -39.58
CA GLY A 787 27.27 0.85 -40.72
C GLY A 787 26.80 1.92 -41.72
N ILE A 788 25.48 2.08 -41.88
CA ILE A 788 24.91 3.06 -42.82
C ILE A 788 24.84 4.47 -42.20
N VAL A 789 24.60 4.58 -40.88
CA VAL A 789 24.67 5.88 -40.18
C VAL A 789 26.12 6.40 -40.09
N GLY A 790 27.11 5.52 -39.93
CA GLY A 790 28.53 5.88 -39.96
C GLY A 790 29.01 6.39 -41.32
N LEU A 791 28.51 5.83 -42.43
CA LEU A 791 28.85 6.26 -43.79
C LEU A 791 28.12 7.54 -44.25
N PHE A 792 26.95 7.85 -43.67
CA PHE A 792 26.28 9.15 -43.87
C PHE A 792 26.90 10.27 -43.01
N GLY A 793 27.41 9.97 -41.82
CA GLY A 793 28.14 10.93 -40.98
C GLY A 793 29.52 11.30 -41.55
N TYR A 794 30.27 10.33 -42.07
CA TYR A 794 31.59 10.57 -42.67
C TYR A 794 31.53 11.31 -44.02
N ARG A 795 30.47 11.11 -44.81
CA ARG A 795 30.22 11.91 -46.04
C ARG A 795 29.76 13.35 -45.76
N LYS A 796 29.17 13.65 -44.60
CA LYS A 796 28.76 15.02 -44.22
C LYS A 796 29.88 15.85 -43.55
N TYR A 797 30.95 15.20 -43.10
CA TYR A 797 32.14 15.88 -42.53
C TYR A 797 33.17 16.29 -43.60
N GLN A 798 33.21 15.61 -44.77
CA GLN A 798 34.07 16.01 -45.90
C GLN A 798 33.48 17.13 -46.78
N SER A 799 32.21 17.51 -46.62
CA SER A 799 31.55 18.56 -47.43
C SER A 799 31.40 19.92 -46.72
N ARG A 800 32.21 20.22 -45.70
CA ARG A 800 32.29 21.55 -45.03
C ARG A 800 33.71 22.14 -44.97
N LYS A 801 34.54 21.86 -45.97
CA LYS A 801 35.74 22.67 -46.26
C LYS A 801 35.74 23.05 -47.74
N CYS A 802 35.68 24.36 -48.00
CA CYS A 802 35.66 25.08 -49.30
C CYS A 802 34.32 24.96 -50.04
N VAL A 803 33.48 25.99 -50.23
CA VAL A 803 33.62 27.47 -50.25
C VAL A 803 32.59 28.11 -49.33
#